data_AF-A0A926C657-F1
#
_entry.id   AF-A0A926C657-F1
#
_cell.length_a   1.000
_cell.length_b   1.000
_cell.length_c   1.000
_cell.angle_alpha   90.00
_cell.angle_beta   90.00
_cell.angle_gamma   90.00
#
_symmetry.space_group_name_H-M   'P 1'
#
loop_
_entity.id
_entity.type
_entity.pdbx_description
1 polymer ?
#
loop_
_entity_poly.entity_id
_entity_poly.type
_entity_poly.pdbx_seq_one_letter_code
_entity_poly.pdbx_strand_id
1 'polypeptide(L)'
;MAKPEKKLFLLDALALIYRAHFAFNKNPRISSKGMNTSAVFGFMNAMMEVLTKEKPTHIGVAFDSAKKTFRHEQFPMYKATRQKQPEDISVAMPYIKKLVEAMHIPMLIMDGYEADDIIGTLAKRASAAGFEVFMMTPDKDYGQLVEEHVYIYKPAFMGKPAEKLGVSEILDRWQIERVDQVTDMLGLMGDASDNIPGIPSVGEKTAQKLIADFGSIENLIANADQLKGKLKENVVAYADQGLLSKQLATIHLDVPVAFDEEHLRHTDYDRPRLAALLDELEFRQMKTRLLGGDDDIPAQFAAPSKPAKQTTQMDMFATESAQPAFLPFPTAAVNPSGAHDLPFSFDDSDVALSAAEVVEKPKPRKAKAAAVPVIVPTVSGEAATPEAVSDTITTDDTTAADDAEAPAYLDVFPDYEIDEVQPERRRTIYSTLHDYRLVDTPELRASLIYYMGLQTSLCFDSETTAIDPVEADLVGLSFAYRSGEAFYVPVPEDRAAAQAVVDEFRPIFENPAIEKIGQNLKYDLLMLKKYGIQVQGKLFDTMLAHYLIEPEMRHNMDAMAEKYLNYAPVSIESLIGKKGKGQLTMRDVDVQRVVDYAAEDADVTLQLKQTFAPMLASDNLNKLFEQVEMPLVQVLADLELEGISLDTSALAELSATLEVDMRQVQQEIF
;
A
#
# COMPACT_ATOMS: atom_id res chain seq x y z
N MET A 1 6.92 2.95 -38.80
CA MET A 1 7.94 2.91 -39.87
C MET A 1 9.11 2.04 -39.39
N ALA A 2 10.35 2.24 -39.83
CA ALA A 2 11.50 1.71 -39.09
C ALA A 2 11.55 2.37 -37.70
N LYS A 3 12.00 1.66 -36.66
CA LYS A 3 12.05 2.24 -35.31
C LYS A 3 13.11 3.37 -35.26
N PRO A 4 12.78 4.57 -34.71
CA PRO A 4 13.78 5.60 -34.48
C PRO A 4 14.96 5.12 -33.61
N GLU A 5 16.19 5.46 -34.01
CA GLU A 5 17.39 5.17 -33.21
C GLU A 5 17.62 6.20 -32.10
N LYS A 6 17.15 7.45 -32.28
CA LYS A 6 17.29 8.54 -31.33
C LYS A 6 16.08 8.62 -30.40
N LYS A 7 16.30 8.57 -29.08
CA LYS A 7 15.29 8.87 -28.04
C LYS A 7 15.42 10.30 -27.54
N LEU A 8 14.33 11.06 -27.52
CA LEU A 8 14.22 12.38 -26.89
C LEU A 8 13.25 12.34 -25.71
N PHE A 9 13.67 12.81 -24.54
CA PHE A 9 12.79 13.00 -23.37
C PHE A 9 12.58 14.50 -23.10
N LEU A 10 11.32 14.92 -22.99
CA LEU A 10 10.93 16.30 -22.70
C LEU A 10 10.18 16.34 -21.37
N LEU A 11 10.78 16.96 -20.35
CA LEU A 11 10.29 16.94 -18.96
C LEU A 11 9.50 18.21 -18.63
N ASP A 12 8.27 18.04 -18.16
CA ASP A 12 7.47 19.12 -17.57
C ASP A 12 7.95 19.36 -16.13
N ALA A 13 8.68 20.46 -15.89
CA ALA A 13 9.24 20.71 -14.57
C ALA A 13 8.16 20.97 -13.51
N LEU A 14 7.17 21.83 -13.79
CA LEU A 14 6.17 22.16 -12.78
C LEU A 14 5.31 20.95 -12.42
N ALA A 15 4.84 20.17 -13.39
CA ALA A 15 4.01 19.01 -13.11
C ALA A 15 4.77 17.93 -12.30
N LEU A 16 6.06 17.73 -12.58
CA LEU A 16 6.93 16.84 -11.79
C LEU A 16 7.23 17.40 -10.38
N ILE A 17 7.42 18.70 -10.24
CA ILE A 17 7.70 19.39 -8.96
C ILE A 17 6.47 19.38 -8.03
N TYR A 18 5.29 19.71 -8.55
CA TYR A 18 4.03 19.63 -7.79
C TYR A 18 3.72 18.17 -7.39
N ARG A 19 3.90 17.20 -8.31
CA ARG A 19 3.79 15.77 -8.00
C ARG A 19 4.75 15.36 -6.88
N ALA A 20 6.00 15.82 -6.91
CA ALA A 20 6.98 15.54 -5.87
C ALA A 20 6.58 16.16 -4.52
N HIS A 21 6.19 17.44 -4.50
CA HIS A 21 5.75 18.14 -3.29
C HIS A 21 4.55 17.43 -2.64
N PHE A 22 3.50 17.12 -3.39
CA PHE A 22 2.32 16.42 -2.84
C PHE A 22 2.62 14.97 -2.40
N ALA A 23 3.49 14.24 -3.10
CA ALA A 23 3.89 12.89 -2.70
C ALA A 23 4.63 12.87 -1.35
N PHE A 24 5.40 13.92 -1.02
CA PHE A 24 6.11 14.05 0.24
C PHE A 24 5.41 14.93 1.28
N ASN A 25 4.25 15.52 0.99
CA ASN A 25 3.57 16.47 1.89
C ASN A 25 3.20 15.88 3.27
N LYS A 26 3.08 14.55 3.38
CA LYS A 26 2.90 13.85 4.67
C LYS A 26 4.20 13.69 5.46
N ASN A 27 5.31 13.44 4.77
CA ASN A 27 6.63 13.18 5.34
C ASN A 27 7.67 14.10 4.67
N PRO A 28 7.67 15.41 4.97
CA PRO A 28 8.56 16.37 4.31
C PRO A 28 10.03 16.11 4.69
N ARG A 29 10.88 15.96 3.68
CA ARG A 29 12.33 15.86 3.83
C ARG A 29 12.92 17.26 4.09
N ILE A 30 13.29 17.53 5.33
CA ILE A 30 13.90 18.80 5.75
C ILE A 30 15.41 18.59 5.97
N SER A 31 16.22 19.48 5.42
CA SER A 31 17.69 19.51 5.59
C SER A 31 18.08 20.08 6.96
N SER A 32 19.33 19.88 7.39
CA SER A 32 19.88 20.45 8.64
C SER A 32 19.82 21.98 8.71
N LYS A 33 19.71 22.66 7.57
CA LYS A 33 19.50 24.11 7.44
C LYS A 33 18.03 24.55 7.63
N GLY A 34 17.09 23.61 7.85
CA GLY A 34 15.66 23.88 7.97
C GLY A 34 14.90 24.03 6.64
N MET A 35 15.57 23.88 5.49
CA MET A 35 14.93 23.96 4.17
C MET A 35 14.24 22.63 3.82
N ASN A 36 12.98 22.69 3.36
CA ASN A 36 12.30 21.56 2.74
C ASN A 36 12.93 21.25 1.37
N THR A 37 13.50 20.06 1.25
CA THR A 37 14.18 19.56 0.03
C THR A 37 13.32 18.59 -0.77
N SER A 38 12.10 18.26 -0.31
CA SER A 38 11.27 17.19 -0.86
C SER A 38 10.97 17.30 -2.34
N ALA A 39 10.61 18.51 -2.80
CA ALA A 39 10.29 18.76 -4.20
C ALA A 39 11.53 18.59 -5.11
N VAL A 40 12.70 19.04 -4.62
CA VAL A 40 13.99 18.85 -5.30
C VAL A 40 14.35 17.37 -5.37
N PHE A 41 14.20 16.65 -4.25
CA PHE A 41 14.49 15.21 -4.16
C PHE A 41 13.59 14.37 -5.07
N GLY A 42 12.29 14.66 -5.13
CA GLY A 42 11.36 13.95 -6.01
C GLY A 42 11.62 14.21 -7.50
N PHE A 43 11.89 15.47 -7.87
CA PHE A 43 12.28 15.82 -9.25
C PHE A 43 13.58 15.11 -9.66
N MET A 44 14.62 15.16 -8.82
CA MET A 44 15.90 14.51 -9.08
C MET A 44 15.78 12.98 -9.22
N ASN A 45 14.94 12.33 -8.41
CA ASN A 45 14.68 10.89 -8.57
C ASN A 45 13.97 10.56 -9.89
N ALA A 46 12.97 11.36 -10.30
CA ALA A 46 12.25 11.13 -11.56
C ALA A 46 13.16 11.31 -12.78
N MET A 47 14.02 12.35 -12.78
CA MET A 47 15.02 12.56 -13.82
C MET A 47 16.08 11.45 -13.84
N MET A 48 16.60 11.03 -12.67
CA MET A 48 17.54 9.92 -12.56
C MET A 48 16.93 8.58 -12.99
N GLU A 49 15.63 8.34 -12.78
CA GLU A 49 14.93 7.15 -13.28
C GLU A 49 14.98 7.08 -14.82
N VAL A 50 14.69 8.18 -15.51
CA VAL A 50 14.80 8.26 -16.98
C VAL A 50 16.24 8.03 -17.45
N LEU A 51 17.21 8.74 -16.87
CA LEU A 51 18.61 8.64 -17.31
C LEU A 51 19.19 7.24 -17.10
N THR A 52 18.81 6.55 -16.03
CA THR A 52 19.33 5.20 -15.72
C THR A 52 18.61 4.07 -16.45
N LYS A 53 17.27 4.11 -16.55
CA LYS A 53 16.47 3.04 -17.19
C LYS A 53 16.34 3.22 -18.69
N GLU A 54 15.89 4.39 -19.13
CA GLU A 54 15.53 4.64 -20.53
C GLU A 54 16.73 5.04 -21.40
N LYS A 55 17.79 5.57 -20.78
CA LYS A 55 19.06 5.97 -21.39
C LYS A 55 18.83 6.84 -22.64
N PRO A 56 18.21 8.03 -22.48
CA PRO A 56 17.86 8.88 -23.59
C PRO A 56 19.11 9.39 -24.31
N THR A 57 19.04 9.50 -25.63
CA THR A 57 20.10 10.16 -26.42
C THR A 57 20.04 11.69 -26.27
N HIS A 58 18.83 12.21 -26.06
CA HIS A 58 18.53 13.64 -25.99
C HIS A 58 17.52 13.89 -24.85
N ILE A 59 17.66 14.99 -24.13
CA ILE A 59 16.81 15.36 -23.00
C ILE A 59 16.68 16.89 -22.89
N GLY A 60 15.52 17.38 -22.47
CA GLY A 60 15.29 18.79 -22.13
C GLY A 60 14.23 18.94 -21.04
N VAL A 61 14.33 20.02 -20.25
CA VAL A 61 13.42 20.31 -19.13
C VAL A 61 12.74 21.65 -19.37
N ALA A 62 11.41 21.66 -19.53
CA ALA A 62 10.65 22.88 -19.72
C ALA A 62 10.16 23.48 -18.39
N PHE A 63 10.18 24.79 -18.28
CA PHE A 63 9.60 25.54 -17.16
C PHE A 63 8.75 26.70 -17.70
N ASP A 64 7.61 26.95 -17.07
CA ASP A 64 6.79 28.11 -17.38
C ASP A 64 7.51 29.44 -17.14
N SER A 65 7.14 30.45 -17.94
CA SER A 65 7.57 31.82 -17.73
C SER A 65 6.74 32.49 -16.63
N ALA A 66 7.31 33.45 -15.91
CA ALA A 66 6.59 34.22 -14.90
C ALA A 66 5.66 35.32 -15.48
N LYS A 67 5.46 35.33 -16.81
CA LYS A 67 4.62 36.29 -17.52
C LYS A 67 3.27 35.65 -17.85
N LYS A 68 2.23 36.50 -17.92
CA LYS A 68 0.94 36.06 -18.44
C LYS A 68 1.09 35.64 -19.91
N THR A 69 0.42 34.56 -20.25
CA THR A 69 0.33 34.01 -21.60
C THR A 69 -0.96 34.46 -22.28
N PHE A 70 -1.07 34.26 -23.59
CA PHE A 70 -2.26 34.62 -24.39
C PHE A 70 -3.57 34.06 -23.81
N ARG A 71 -3.56 32.85 -23.21
CA ARG A 71 -4.73 32.26 -22.51
C ARG A 71 -5.27 33.18 -21.41
N HIS A 72 -4.40 33.88 -20.68
CA HIS A 72 -4.77 34.82 -19.62
C HIS A 72 -5.26 36.18 -20.13
N GLU A 73 -5.00 36.52 -21.40
CA GLU A 73 -5.56 37.70 -22.07
C GLU A 73 -6.93 37.40 -22.69
N GLN A 74 -7.09 36.19 -23.26
CA GLN A 74 -8.34 35.69 -23.83
C GLN A 74 -9.39 35.38 -22.76
N PHE A 75 -8.99 34.76 -21.64
CA PHE A 75 -9.89 34.42 -20.54
C PHE A 75 -9.27 34.79 -19.19
N PRO A 76 -9.59 35.98 -18.62
CA PRO A 76 -9.00 36.45 -17.37
C PRO A 76 -9.24 35.58 -16.13
N MET A 77 -10.16 34.62 -16.21
CA MET A 77 -10.45 33.63 -15.16
C MET A 77 -9.68 32.32 -15.32
N TYR A 78 -8.91 32.13 -16.40
CA TYR A 78 -8.03 30.98 -16.62
C TYR A 78 -7.02 30.85 -15.48
N LYS A 79 -6.89 29.64 -14.91
CA LYS A 79 -6.05 29.31 -13.74
C LYS A 79 -6.31 30.18 -12.49
N ALA A 80 -7.31 31.05 -12.48
CA ALA A 80 -7.51 32.07 -11.43
C ALA A 80 -8.02 31.52 -10.09
N THR A 81 -8.55 30.30 -10.07
CA THR A 81 -8.94 29.55 -8.86
C THR A 81 -7.79 28.72 -8.28
N ARG A 82 -6.66 28.56 -8.99
CA ARG A 82 -5.50 27.83 -8.47
C ARG A 82 -4.96 28.56 -7.22
N GLN A 83 -4.68 27.78 -6.17
CA GLN A 83 -4.06 28.32 -4.96
C GLN A 83 -2.67 28.88 -5.29
N LYS A 84 -2.22 29.89 -4.51
CA LYS A 84 -0.85 30.43 -4.66
C LYS A 84 0.17 29.30 -4.51
N GLN A 85 1.20 29.33 -5.34
CA GLN A 85 2.31 28.37 -5.31
C GLN A 85 2.87 28.27 -3.87
N PRO A 86 2.96 27.04 -3.30
CA PRO A 86 3.57 26.82 -1.99
C PRO A 86 4.95 27.45 -1.85
N GLU A 87 5.28 27.93 -0.65
CA GLU A 87 6.58 28.53 -0.36
C GLU A 87 7.71 27.52 -0.60
N ASP A 88 7.52 26.26 -0.19
CA ASP A 88 8.43 25.14 -0.48
C ASP A 88 8.77 24.96 -1.96
N ILE A 89 7.78 25.05 -2.86
CA ILE A 89 7.99 24.93 -4.31
C ILE A 89 8.77 26.15 -4.82
N SER A 90 8.48 27.33 -4.27
CA SER A 90 9.16 28.59 -4.58
C SER A 90 10.63 28.58 -4.12
N VAL A 91 10.92 27.95 -2.98
CA VAL A 91 12.27 27.75 -2.43
C VAL A 91 13.02 26.63 -3.15
N ALA A 92 12.33 25.59 -3.64
CA ALA A 92 12.92 24.49 -4.41
C ALA A 92 13.34 24.90 -5.84
N MET A 93 12.56 25.77 -6.49
CA MET A 93 12.73 26.12 -7.91
C MET A 93 14.15 26.57 -8.31
N PRO A 94 14.86 27.42 -7.54
CA PRO A 94 16.22 27.85 -7.89
C PRO A 94 17.25 26.71 -7.80
N TYR A 95 17.09 25.78 -6.86
CA TYR A 95 17.99 24.63 -6.73
C TYR A 95 17.79 23.63 -7.87
N ILE A 96 16.55 23.39 -8.29
CA ILE A 96 16.26 22.51 -9.43
C ILE A 96 16.89 23.08 -10.71
N LYS A 97 16.78 24.39 -10.95
CA LYS A 97 17.44 25.03 -12.11
C LYS A 97 18.97 24.91 -12.05
N LYS A 98 19.60 25.14 -10.88
CA LYS A 98 21.04 24.91 -10.67
C LYS A 98 21.47 23.46 -10.96
N LEU A 99 20.65 22.47 -10.55
CA LEU A 99 20.95 21.04 -10.73
C LEU A 99 20.81 20.61 -12.20
N VAL A 100 19.74 21.05 -12.88
CA VAL A 100 19.53 20.82 -14.33
C VAL A 100 20.68 21.41 -15.15
N GLU A 101 21.12 22.63 -14.79
CA GLU A 101 22.29 23.28 -15.40
C GLU A 101 23.60 22.50 -15.14
N ALA A 102 23.84 22.03 -13.91
CA ALA A 102 25.03 21.23 -13.57
C ALA A 102 25.03 19.82 -14.19
N MET A 103 23.88 19.32 -14.63
CA MET A 103 23.76 18.10 -15.43
C MET A 103 23.86 18.36 -16.94
N HIS A 104 24.14 19.60 -17.36
CA HIS A 104 24.19 20.04 -18.76
C HIS A 104 22.89 19.80 -19.55
N ILE A 105 21.74 19.75 -18.86
CA ILE A 105 20.43 19.55 -19.50
C ILE A 105 19.83 20.92 -19.87
N PRO A 106 19.36 21.13 -21.11
CA PRO A 106 18.71 22.37 -21.52
C PRO A 106 17.47 22.73 -20.71
N MET A 107 17.42 23.98 -20.26
CA MET A 107 16.23 24.60 -19.67
C MET A 107 15.43 25.31 -20.76
N LEU A 108 14.28 24.73 -21.11
CA LEU A 108 13.40 25.20 -22.19
C LEU A 108 12.38 26.19 -21.60
N ILE A 109 12.63 27.49 -21.78
CA ILE A 109 11.81 28.56 -21.20
C ILE A 109 11.61 29.66 -22.24
N MET A 110 10.36 30.09 -22.46
CA MET A 110 10.04 31.21 -23.35
C MET A 110 8.94 32.09 -22.76
N ASP A 111 9.16 33.40 -22.78
CA ASP A 111 8.18 34.38 -22.31
C ASP A 111 6.89 34.37 -23.16
N GLY A 112 5.73 34.33 -22.50
CA GLY A 112 4.41 34.43 -23.14
C GLY A 112 3.79 33.09 -23.57
N TYR A 113 4.54 32.00 -23.45
CA TYR A 113 4.10 30.62 -23.67
C TYR A 113 4.24 29.80 -22.39
N GLU A 114 3.47 28.72 -22.29
CA GLU A 114 3.50 27.78 -21.16
C GLU A 114 4.39 26.55 -21.49
N ALA A 115 4.76 25.75 -20.49
CA ALA A 115 5.72 24.65 -20.67
C ALA A 115 5.21 23.56 -21.63
N ASP A 116 3.90 23.34 -21.67
CA ASP A 116 3.18 22.45 -22.57
C ASP A 116 3.28 22.88 -24.04
N ASP A 117 3.09 24.17 -24.34
CA ASP A 117 3.25 24.74 -25.69
C ASP A 117 4.67 24.50 -26.23
N ILE A 118 5.67 24.69 -25.37
CA ILE A 118 7.09 24.48 -25.69
C ILE A 118 7.37 22.99 -25.94
N ILE A 119 6.89 22.09 -25.06
CA ILE A 119 7.08 20.64 -25.21
C ILE A 119 6.33 20.11 -26.44
N GLY A 120 5.08 20.51 -26.66
CA GLY A 120 4.28 20.10 -27.82
C GLY A 120 4.93 20.54 -29.14
N THR A 121 5.36 21.80 -29.22
CA THR A 121 6.11 22.33 -30.36
C THR A 121 7.36 21.50 -30.67
N LEU A 122 8.19 21.21 -29.65
CA LEU A 122 9.42 20.44 -29.81
C LEU A 122 9.14 18.97 -30.12
N ALA A 123 8.12 18.36 -29.52
CA ALA A 123 7.76 16.97 -29.74
C ALA A 123 7.33 16.71 -31.19
N LYS A 124 6.49 17.57 -31.78
CA LYS A 124 6.09 17.45 -33.19
C LYS A 124 7.27 17.64 -34.14
N ARG A 125 8.17 18.59 -33.85
CA ARG A 125 9.36 18.85 -34.68
C ARG A 125 10.40 17.73 -34.57
N ALA A 126 10.57 17.12 -33.40
CA ALA A 126 11.41 15.95 -33.19
C ALA A 126 10.82 14.67 -33.83
N SER A 127 9.50 14.48 -33.77
CA SER A 127 8.76 13.43 -34.50
C SER A 127 9.06 13.51 -36.00
N ALA A 128 8.91 14.70 -36.60
CA ALA A 128 9.23 14.96 -38.00
C ALA A 128 10.74 14.81 -38.34
N ALA A 129 11.63 15.00 -37.37
CA ALA A 129 13.07 14.75 -37.50
C ALA A 129 13.47 13.27 -37.27
N GLY A 130 12.52 12.37 -37.00
CA GLY A 130 12.76 10.94 -36.87
C GLY A 130 13.24 10.47 -35.49
N PHE A 131 12.71 11.04 -34.41
CA PHE A 131 12.99 10.66 -33.02
C PHE A 131 11.84 9.84 -32.39
N GLU A 132 12.17 8.95 -31.45
CA GLU A 132 11.21 8.40 -30.48
C GLU A 132 11.09 9.41 -29.32
N VAL A 133 9.95 10.12 -29.23
CA VAL A 133 9.75 11.23 -28.28
C VAL A 133 8.91 10.80 -27.09
N PHE A 134 9.36 11.17 -25.89
CA PHE A 134 8.70 10.87 -24.61
C PHE A 134 8.45 12.17 -23.84
N MET A 135 7.18 12.58 -23.76
CA MET A 135 6.72 13.74 -23.01
C MET A 135 6.45 13.31 -21.57
N MET A 136 7.29 13.73 -20.64
CA MET A 136 7.28 13.27 -19.25
C MET A 136 6.46 14.19 -18.36
N THR A 137 5.17 13.87 -18.24
CA THR A 137 4.20 14.63 -17.43
C THR A 137 3.11 13.69 -16.89
N PRO A 138 2.54 13.95 -15.68
CA PRO A 138 1.29 13.32 -15.23
C PRO A 138 0.04 13.88 -15.93
N ASP A 139 0.15 15.00 -16.65
CA ASP A 139 -0.97 15.73 -17.22
C ASP A 139 -1.73 14.91 -18.30
N LYS A 140 -3.03 15.16 -18.41
CA LYS A 140 -3.94 14.53 -19.36
C LYS A 140 -4.00 15.30 -20.70
N ASP A 141 -3.74 16.61 -20.69
CA ASP A 141 -4.01 17.51 -21.83
C ASP A 141 -3.02 17.27 -22.98
N TYR A 142 -1.81 16.84 -22.63
CA TYR A 142 -0.80 16.31 -23.56
C TYR A 142 -1.30 15.10 -24.37
N GLY A 143 -2.44 14.50 -24.03
CA GLY A 143 -3.08 13.44 -24.82
C GLY A 143 -3.32 13.84 -26.28
N GLN A 144 -3.55 15.12 -26.56
CA GLN A 144 -3.71 15.67 -27.91
C GLN A 144 -2.42 15.65 -28.76
N LEU A 145 -1.25 15.44 -28.14
CA LEU A 145 0.06 15.53 -28.80
C LEU A 145 0.58 14.19 -29.33
N VAL A 146 -0.06 13.07 -28.96
CA VAL A 146 0.43 11.69 -29.14
C VAL A 146 0.35 11.22 -30.61
N GLU A 147 1.37 10.48 -31.07
CA GLU A 147 1.55 10.03 -32.46
C GLU A 147 2.23 8.65 -32.53
N GLU A 148 2.48 8.11 -33.73
CA GLU A 148 3.19 6.82 -33.92
C GLU A 148 4.53 6.75 -33.16
N HIS A 149 5.23 7.88 -33.02
CA HIS A 149 6.54 7.99 -32.36
C HIS A 149 6.58 9.06 -31.25
N VAL A 150 5.43 9.60 -30.81
CA VAL A 150 5.33 10.59 -29.73
C VAL A 150 4.43 10.03 -28.63
N TYR A 151 4.97 9.90 -27.42
CA TYR A 151 4.33 9.21 -26.29
C TYR A 151 4.29 10.08 -25.04
N ILE A 152 3.30 9.88 -24.17
CA ILE A 152 3.36 10.37 -22.78
C ILE A 152 4.07 9.31 -21.93
N TYR A 153 5.00 9.73 -21.08
CA TYR A 153 5.73 8.88 -20.14
C TYR A 153 5.45 9.32 -18.69
N LYS A 154 4.70 8.51 -17.94
CA LYS A 154 4.50 8.74 -16.51
C LYS A 154 5.52 7.92 -15.71
N PRO A 155 6.42 8.53 -14.93
CA PRO A 155 7.35 7.79 -14.08
C PRO A 155 6.61 6.99 -13.01
N ALA A 156 7.27 5.95 -12.49
CA ALA A 156 6.70 4.98 -11.55
C ALA A 156 6.11 5.65 -10.30
N PHE A 157 5.02 5.10 -9.75
CA PHE A 157 4.30 5.71 -8.63
C PHE A 157 3.69 4.67 -7.69
N MET A 158 4.05 4.73 -6.40
CA MET A 158 3.50 3.88 -5.32
C MET A 158 3.36 2.40 -5.72
N GLY A 159 4.50 1.79 -6.09
CA GLY A 159 4.57 0.37 -6.49
C GLY A 159 4.14 0.08 -7.94
N LYS A 160 3.43 0.99 -8.63
CA LYS A 160 3.12 0.83 -10.06
C LYS A 160 4.35 1.14 -10.93
N PRO A 161 4.60 0.36 -11.99
CA PRO A 161 5.68 0.64 -12.96
C PRO A 161 5.41 1.95 -13.72
N ALA A 162 6.42 2.42 -14.46
CA ALA A 162 6.25 3.55 -15.37
C ALA A 162 5.27 3.19 -16.50
N GLU A 163 4.43 4.15 -16.89
CA GLU A 163 3.38 3.98 -17.90
C GLU A 163 3.73 4.79 -19.15
N LYS A 164 3.84 4.10 -20.29
CA LYS A 164 3.99 4.70 -21.63
C LYS A 164 2.64 4.68 -22.32
N LEU A 165 2.12 5.85 -22.68
CA LEU A 165 0.87 6.00 -23.43
C LEU A 165 1.17 6.46 -24.86
N GLY A 166 0.80 5.65 -25.84
CA GLY A 166 0.74 5.96 -27.26
C GLY A 166 -0.69 6.13 -27.75
N VAL A 167 -0.86 6.09 -29.07
CA VAL A 167 -2.15 6.37 -29.72
C VAL A 167 -3.24 5.41 -29.22
N SER A 168 -2.97 4.10 -29.20
CA SER A 168 -3.90 3.07 -28.71
C SER A 168 -4.42 3.38 -27.31
N GLU A 169 -3.52 3.65 -26.36
CA GLU A 169 -3.89 3.82 -24.95
C GLU A 169 -4.63 5.14 -24.70
N ILE A 170 -4.44 6.15 -25.57
CA ILE A 170 -5.19 7.42 -25.53
C ILE A 170 -6.59 7.27 -26.14
N LEU A 171 -6.71 6.58 -27.29
CA LEU A 171 -8.02 6.29 -27.90
C LEU A 171 -8.87 5.42 -26.98
N ASP A 172 -8.30 4.35 -26.41
CA ASP A 172 -8.98 3.46 -25.46
C ASP A 172 -9.36 4.17 -24.16
N ARG A 173 -8.46 4.99 -23.58
CA ARG A 173 -8.75 5.74 -22.35
C ARG A 173 -9.90 6.71 -22.52
N TRP A 174 -9.91 7.47 -23.61
CA TRP A 174 -10.93 8.51 -23.83
C TRP A 174 -12.16 7.99 -24.58
N GLN A 175 -12.15 6.78 -25.14
CA GLN A 175 -13.23 6.23 -25.99
C GLN A 175 -13.54 7.13 -27.20
N ILE A 176 -12.47 7.48 -27.94
CA ILE A 176 -12.50 8.35 -29.13
C ILE A 176 -11.84 7.65 -30.32
N GLU A 177 -12.15 8.08 -31.54
CA GLU A 177 -11.60 7.47 -32.77
C GLU A 177 -10.27 8.10 -33.22
N ARG A 178 -10.05 9.39 -32.90
CA ARG A 178 -8.94 10.20 -33.43
C ARG A 178 -8.36 11.11 -32.33
N VAL A 179 -7.04 11.27 -32.29
CA VAL A 179 -6.33 11.96 -31.18
C VAL A 179 -6.66 13.46 -31.09
N ASP A 180 -7.01 14.12 -32.20
CA ASP A 180 -7.45 15.52 -32.19
C ASP A 180 -8.75 15.73 -31.37
N GLN A 181 -9.59 14.69 -31.25
CA GLN A 181 -10.81 14.71 -30.44
C GLN A 181 -10.55 14.80 -28.93
N VAL A 182 -9.29 14.68 -28.46
CA VAL A 182 -8.95 15.03 -27.07
C VAL A 182 -9.24 16.52 -26.81
N THR A 183 -9.00 17.41 -27.78
CA THR A 183 -9.34 18.84 -27.62
C THR A 183 -10.85 19.07 -27.52
N ASP A 184 -11.63 18.31 -28.30
CA ASP A 184 -13.10 18.30 -28.22
C ASP A 184 -13.60 17.74 -26.87
N MET A 185 -12.99 16.66 -26.35
CA MET A 185 -13.32 16.10 -25.03
C MET A 185 -13.14 17.15 -23.93
N LEU A 186 -11.98 17.82 -23.90
CA LEU A 186 -11.64 18.86 -22.93
C LEU A 186 -12.53 20.10 -23.08
N GLY A 187 -12.80 20.53 -24.31
CA GLY A 187 -13.69 21.66 -24.60
C GLY A 187 -15.15 21.42 -24.20
N LEU A 188 -15.62 20.16 -24.28
CA LEU A 188 -16.97 19.78 -23.85
C LEU A 188 -17.10 19.68 -22.33
N MET A 189 -16.18 18.97 -21.66
CA MET A 189 -16.31 18.68 -20.23
C MET A 189 -15.69 19.76 -19.31
N GLY A 190 -14.82 20.62 -19.85
CA GLY A 190 -14.06 21.62 -19.11
C GLY A 190 -12.92 21.03 -18.26
N ASP A 191 -12.31 21.90 -17.45
CA ASP A 191 -11.37 21.50 -16.40
C ASP A 191 -11.46 22.42 -15.17
N ALA A 192 -11.78 21.83 -14.02
CA ALA A 192 -11.81 22.50 -12.73
C ALA A 192 -10.41 22.88 -12.19
N SER A 193 -9.33 22.20 -12.60
CA SER A 193 -7.94 22.54 -12.24
C SER A 193 -7.52 23.89 -12.83
N ASP A 194 -8.00 24.17 -14.03
CA ASP A 194 -7.55 25.30 -14.86
C ASP A 194 -8.65 26.35 -15.04
N ASN A 195 -9.80 26.11 -14.37
CA ASN A 195 -11.00 26.92 -14.40
C ASN A 195 -11.61 27.08 -15.81
N ILE A 196 -11.39 26.08 -16.67
CA ILE A 196 -11.97 26.01 -18.01
C ILE A 196 -13.43 25.53 -17.86
N PRO A 197 -14.45 26.32 -18.26
CA PRO A 197 -15.83 26.09 -17.83
C PRO A 197 -16.57 24.97 -18.58
N GLY A 198 -16.14 24.57 -19.78
CA GLY A 198 -16.79 23.55 -20.59
C GLY A 198 -18.23 23.91 -21.01
N ILE A 199 -19.05 22.90 -21.30
CA ILE A 199 -20.50 23.04 -21.50
C ILE A 199 -21.23 22.51 -20.25
N PRO A 200 -22.11 23.30 -19.60
CA PRO A 200 -22.83 22.86 -18.40
C PRO A 200 -23.60 21.55 -18.60
N SER A 201 -23.56 20.69 -17.58
CA SER A 201 -24.15 19.34 -17.59
C SER A 201 -23.55 18.34 -18.61
N VAL A 202 -22.43 18.66 -19.26
CA VAL A 202 -21.65 17.70 -20.06
C VAL A 202 -20.45 17.26 -19.22
N GLY A 203 -20.47 16.02 -18.72
CA GLY A 203 -19.30 15.37 -18.11
C GLY A 203 -18.59 14.44 -19.09
N GLU A 204 -17.46 13.84 -18.69
CA GLU A 204 -16.64 12.93 -19.51
C GLU A 204 -17.47 11.90 -20.29
N LYS A 205 -18.33 11.11 -19.63
CA LYS A 205 -19.21 10.11 -20.27
C LYS A 205 -20.23 10.70 -21.25
N THR A 206 -20.61 11.96 -21.05
CA THR A 206 -21.52 12.68 -21.96
C THR A 206 -20.74 13.18 -23.17
N ALA A 207 -19.54 13.74 -22.97
CA ALA A 207 -18.64 14.18 -24.03
C ALA A 207 -18.23 13.00 -24.95
N GLN A 208 -17.89 11.85 -24.37
CA GLN A 208 -17.62 10.59 -25.10
C GLN A 208 -18.74 10.27 -26.09
N LYS A 209 -19.99 10.23 -25.60
CA LYS A 209 -21.13 9.95 -26.46
C LYS A 209 -21.32 11.02 -27.54
N LEU A 210 -21.23 12.31 -27.19
CA LEU A 210 -21.42 13.39 -28.15
C LEU A 210 -20.34 13.42 -29.24
N ILE A 211 -19.11 12.99 -28.93
CA ILE A 211 -18.02 12.87 -29.91
C ILE A 211 -18.17 11.60 -30.75
N ALA A 212 -18.69 10.50 -30.21
CA ALA A 212 -19.07 9.34 -31.01
C ALA A 212 -20.27 9.63 -31.96
N ASP A 213 -21.25 10.42 -31.50
CA ASP A 213 -22.45 10.77 -32.29
C ASP A 213 -22.16 11.88 -33.36
N PHE A 214 -21.28 12.85 -33.08
CA PHE A 214 -21.07 14.05 -33.93
C PHE A 214 -19.62 14.33 -34.37
N GLY A 215 -18.61 13.66 -33.79
CA GLY A 215 -17.21 13.74 -34.19
C GLY A 215 -16.40 14.95 -33.71
N SER A 216 -17.02 16.11 -33.49
CA SER A 216 -16.38 17.36 -33.02
C SER A 216 -17.39 18.33 -32.38
N ILE A 217 -16.90 19.31 -31.61
CA ILE A 217 -17.72 20.39 -31.03
C ILE A 217 -18.38 21.24 -32.12
N GLU A 218 -17.65 21.54 -33.19
CA GLU A 218 -18.15 22.35 -34.30
C GLU A 218 -19.32 21.64 -35.01
N ASN A 219 -19.20 20.33 -35.24
CA ASN A 219 -20.29 19.50 -35.76
C ASN A 219 -21.46 19.40 -34.78
N LEU A 220 -21.19 19.23 -33.48
CA LEU A 220 -22.21 19.15 -32.43
C LEU A 220 -23.05 20.43 -32.37
N ILE A 221 -22.42 21.60 -32.41
CA ILE A 221 -23.09 22.91 -32.43
C ILE A 221 -23.90 23.05 -33.73
N ALA A 222 -23.30 22.73 -34.88
CA ALA A 222 -23.99 22.79 -36.18
C ALA A 222 -25.19 21.81 -36.30
N ASN A 223 -25.20 20.74 -35.50
CA ASN A 223 -26.27 19.73 -35.47
C ASN A 223 -27.04 19.72 -34.14
N ALA A 224 -26.98 20.79 -33.35
CA ALA A 224 -27.63 20.86 -32.03
C ALA A 224 -29.16 20.63 -32.09
N ASP A 225 -29.77 20.79 -33.27
CA ASP A 225 -31.18 20.45 -33.49
C ASP A 225 -31.52 18.96 -33.30
N GLN A 226 -30.55 18.06 -33.44
CA GLN A 226 -30.73 16.61 -33.24
C GLN A 226 -30.76 16.21 -31.75
N LEU A 227 -30.25 17.08 -30.86
CA LEU A 227 -30.23 16.87 -29.41
C LEU A 227 -31.64 17.05 -28.80
N LYS A 228 -31.85 16.52 -27.59
CA LYS A 228 -33.16 16.53 -26.92
C LYS A 228 -33.08 17.02 -25.47
N GLY A 229 -34.12 17.74 -25.03
CA GLY A 229 -34.24 18.29 -23.69
C GLY A 229 -33.10 19.25 -23.32
N LYS A 230 -32.84 19.36 -22.01
CA LYS A 230 -31.87 20.30 -21.40
C LYS A 230 -30.46 20.24 -21.99
N LEU A 231 -30.05 19.10 -22.57
CA LEU A 231 -28.75 18.99 -23.24
C LEU A 231 -28.68 19.84 -24.52
N LYS A 232 -29.78 19.93 -25.29
CA LYS A 232 -29.87 20.84 -26.44
C LYS A 232 -29.79 22.29 -26.00
N GLU A 233 -30.55 22.64 -24.96
CA GLU A 233 -30.60 23.99 -24.40
C GLU A 233 -29.20 24.45 -23.96
N ASN A 234 -28.47 23.60 -23.23
CA ASN A 234 -27.11 23.90 -22.81
C ASN A 234 -26.12 23.98 -23.99
N VAL A 235 -26.15 23.06 -24.95
CA VAL A 235 -25.24 23.10 -26.12
C VAL A 235 -25.47 24.35 -26.98
N VAL A 236 -26.71 24.81 -27.14
CA VAL A 236 -27.01 26.06 -27.86
C VAL A 236 -26.65 27.29 -27.04
N ALA A 237 -26.98 27.33 -25.75
CA ALA A 237 -26.74 28.50 -24.90
C ALA A 237 -25.26 28.73 -24.53
N TYR A 238 -24.44 27.67 -24.53
CA TYR A 238 -23.02 27.70 -24.16
C TYR A 238 -22.09 27.28 -25.32
N ALA A 239 -22.56 27.38 -26.57
CA ALA A 239 -21.81 27.04 -27.79
C ALA A 239 -20.44 27.76 -27.83
N ASP A 240 -20.45 29.10 -27.71
CA ASP A 240 -19.24 29.92 -27.71
C ASP A 240 -18.31 29.61 -26.52
N GLN A 241 -18.89 29.21 -25.38
CA GLN A 241 -18.13 28.82 -24.18
C GLN A 241 -17.44 27.46 -24.36
N GLY A 242 -18.06 26.51 -25.05
CA GLY A 242 -17.44 25.24 -25.44
C GLY A 242 -16.31 25.42 -26.44
N LEU A 243 -16.49 26.29 -27.44
CA LEU A 243 -15.44 26.64 -28.41
C LEU A 243 -14.27 27.37 -27.75
N LEU A 244 -14.53 28.33 -26.83
CA LEU A 244 -13.49 28.98 -26.03
C LEU A 244 -12.78 27.96 -25.11
N SER A 245 -13.51 27.02 -24.52
CA SER A 245 -12.93 25.97 -23.67
C SER A 245 -12.00 25.05 -24.46
N LYS A 246 -12.39 24.67 -25.70
CA LYS A 246 -11.53 23.92 -26.64
C LYS A 246 -10.26 24.70 -26.97
N GLN A 247 -10.37 25.99 -27.27
CA GLN A 247 -9.22 26.86 -27.57
C GLN A 247 -8.25 26.98 -26.38
N LEU A 248 -8.76 27.18 -25.16
CA LEU A 248 -7.94 27.27 -23.95
C LEU A 248 -7.20 25.95 -23.64
N ALA A 249 -7.86 24.81 -23.85
CA ALA A 249 -7.29 23.46 -23.66
C ALA A 249 -6.42 22.97 -24.85
N THR A 250 -6.30 23.76 -25.92
CA THR A 250 -5.44 23.40 -27.07
C THR A 250 -4.01 23.86 -26.80
N ILE A 251 -3.05 22.96 -26.96
CA ILE A 251 -1.61 23.22 -26.83
C ILE A 251 -1.07 23.80 -28.14
N HIS A 252 -0.37 24.93 -28.09
CA HIS A 252 0.12 25.62 -29.29
C HIS A 252 1.43 25.00 -29.80
N LEU A 253 1.46 24.69 -31.10
CA LEU A 253 2.58 24.00 -31.78
C LEU A 253 3.52 24.94 -32.57
N ASP A 254 3.17 26.22 -32.64
CA ASP A 254 3.85 27.26 -33.41
C ASP A 254 4.73 28.17 -32.52
N VAL A 255 5.26 27.65 -31.41
CA VAL A 255 6.18 28.42 -30.55
C VAL A 255 7.48 28.71 -31.31
N PRO A 256 8.04 29.94 -31.24
CA PRO A 256 9.25 30.33 -31.97
C PRO A 256 10.57 29.82 -31.33
N VAL A 257 10.54 28.65 -30.69
CA VAL A 257 11.73 27.90 -30.26
C VAL A 257 12.31 27.14 -31.46
N ALA A 258 13.63 27.21 -31.67
CA ALA A 258 14.30 26.36 -32.67
C ALA A 258 14.47 24.93 -32.15
N PHE A 259 14.29 23.92 -33.01
CA PHE A 259 14.72 22.56 -32.69
C PHE A 259 16.20 22.41 -33.05
N ASP A 260 17.04 22.31 -32.02
CA ASP A 260 18.49 22.09 -32.14
C ASP A 260 18.81 20.72 -31.50
N GLU A 261 19.30 19.79 -32.33
CA GLU A 261 19.62 18.43 -31.89
C GLU A 261 20.82 18.42 -30.94
N GLU A 262 21.94 19.06 -31.31
CA GLU A 262 23.16 19.03 -30.49
C GLU A 262 22.98 19.79 -29.17
N HIS A 263 22.10 20.80 -29.13
CA HIS A 263 21.74 21.44 -27.86
C HIS A 263 20.97 20.49 -26.93
N LEU A 264 20.04 19.69 -27.46
CA LEU A 264 19.22 18.73 -26.70
C LEU A 264 19.97 17.43 -26.32
N ARG A 265 21.20 17.25 -26.77
CA ARG A 265 21.96 16.00 -26.61
C ARG A 265 22.40 15.76 -25.16
N HIS A 266 22.23 14.54 -24.67
CA HIS A 266 22.69 14.17 -23.33
C HIS A 266 24.23 14.04 -23.30
N THR A 267 24.88 14.78 -22.40
CA THR A 267 26.34 14.78 -22.18
C THR A 267 26.70 14.44 -20.73
N ASP A 268 27.99 14.21 -20.45
CA ASP A 268 28.48 14.05 -19.08
C ASP A 268 28.24 15.31 -18.22
N TYR A 269 28.01 15.11 -16.91
CA TYR A 269 27.69 16.18 -15.96
C TYR A 269 28.92 17.01 -15.54
N ASP A 270 28.70 18.25 -15.09
CA ASP A 270 29.69 19.02 -14.32
C ASP A 270 29.85 18.38 -12.93
N ARG A 271 30.73 17.37 -12.84
CA ARG A 271 30.94 16.57 -11.62
C ARG A 271 31.23 17.44 -10.38
N PRO A 272 32.15 18.43 -10.40
CA PRO A 272 32.40 19.29 -9.24
C PRO A 272 31.18 20.12 -8.82
N ARG A 273 30.48 20.75 -9.76
CA ARG A 273 29.31 21.60 -9.46
C ARG A 273 28.12 20.78 -8.98
N LEU A 274 27.87 19.64 -9.59
CA LEU A 274 26.83 18.70 -9.18
C LEU A 274 27.12 18.12 -7.79
N ALA A 275 28.36 17.74 -7.51
CA ALA A 275 28.78 17.28 -6.17
C ALA A 275 28.47 18.35 -5.10
N ALA A 276 28.92 19.59 -5.31
CA ALA A 276 28.72 20.68 -4.35
C ALA A 276 27.23 21.00 -4.09
N LEU A 277 26.38 20.93 -5.13
CA LEU A 277 24.94 21.13 -4.99
C LEU A 277 24.26 19.97 -4.24
N LEU A 278 24.67 18.73 -4.50
CA LEU A 278 24.16 17.55 -3.79
C LEU A 278 24.63 17.50 -2.33
N ASP A 279 25.84 17.99 -2.02
CA ASP A 279 26.31 18.17 -0.65
C ASP A 279 25.54 19.29 0.08
N GLU A 280 25.29 20.44 -0.57
CA GLU A 280 24.49 21.55 -0.02
C GLU A 280 23.05 21.12 0.35
N LEU A 281 22.47 20.22 -0.43
CA LEU A 281 21.13 19.63 -0.23
C LEU A 281 21.14 18.34 0.61
N GLU A 282 22.31 17.89 1.07
CA GLU A 282 22.52 16.67 1.87
C GLU A 282 22.13 15.35 1.18
N PHE A 283 22.06 15.34 -0.15
CA PHE A 283 21.63 14.22 -0.99
C PHE A 283 22.76 13.17 -1.22
N ARG A 284 23.41 12.72 -0.14
CA ARG A 284 24.61 11.85 -0.17
C ARG A 284 24.43 10.60 -1.06
N GLN A 285 23.33 9.86 -0.91
CA GLN A 285 23.02 8.68 -1.74
C GLN A 285 22.94 9.00 -3.24
N MET A 286 22.37 10.17 -3.61
CA MET A 286 22.29 10.57 -5.03
C MET A 286 23.67 10.94 -5.57
N LYS A 287 24.53 11.57 -4.75
CA LYS A 287 25.91 11.89 -5.11
C LYS A 287 26.70 10.61 -5.45
N THR A 288 26.68 9.60 -4.58
CA THR A 288 27.32 8.30 -4.84
C THR A 288 26.76 7.64 -6.11
N ARG A 289 25.43 7.65 -6.28
CA ARG A 289 24.76 7.03 -7.45
C ARG A 289 24.95 7.76 -8.78
N LEU A 290 25.20 9.07 -8.78
CA LEU A 290 25.39 9.87 -10.00
C LEU A 290 26.86 10.05 -10.39
N LEU A 291 27.80 9.96 -9.43
CA LEU A 291 29.22 10.25 -9.67
C LEU A 291 30.12 9.00 -9.57
N GLY A 292 29.70 7.96 -8.82
CA GLY A 292 30.55 6.86 -8.39
C GLY A 292 31.05 7.03 -6.95
N GLY A 293 31.66 5.98 -6.40
CA GLY A 293 32.27 5.99 -5.07
C GLY A 293 33.69 6.56 -5.07
N ASP A 294 33.95 7.37 -4.05
CA ASP A 294 35.23 7.83 -3.47
C ASP A 294 36.29 8.60 -4.30
N ASP A 295 36.98 9.48 -3.56
CA ASP A 295 38.34 9.99 -3.75
C ASP A 295 38.78 10.59 -5.11
N ASP A 296 37.99 11.48 -5.69
CA ASP A 296 38.54 12.49 -6.63
C ASP A 296 37.80 13.86 -6.62
N ILE A 297 37.75 14.52 -5.46
CA ILE A 297 37.39 15.94 -5.33
C ILE A 297 38.58 16.71 -4.75
N PRO A 298 39.18 17.69 -5.48
CA PRO A 298 40.33 18.44 -4.98
C PRO A 298 40.06 19.18 -3.67
N ALA A 299 40.89 18.93 -2.65
CA ALA A 299 40.71 19.42 -1.29
C ALA A 299 40.95 20.93 -1.13
N GLN A 300 39.95 21.74 -1.46
CA GLN A 300 39.81 23.13 -1.05
C GLN A 300 38.40 23.33 -0.43
N PHE A 301 38.29 24.20 0.57
CA PHE A 301 37.08 24.43 1.39
C PHE A 301 36.70 23.32 2.40
N ALA A 302 37.68 22.84 3.19
CA ALA A 302 37.40 22.14 4.45
C ALA A 302 37.41 23.10 5.67
N ALA A 303 36.49 22.90 6.61
CA ALA A 303 36.36 23.65 7.87
C ALA A 303 36.63 22.73 9.09
N PRO A 304 37.01 23.26 10.27
CA PRO A 304 37.80 22.51 11.25
C PRO A 304 37.04 21.47 12.11
N SER A 305 37.78 20.45 12.54
CA SER A 305 37.35 19.26 13.28
C SER A 305 37.03 19.47 14.77
N LYS A 306 36.14 18.64 15.32
CA LYS A 306 35.90 18.50 16.78
C LYS A 306 37.04 17.72 17.49
N PRO A 307 37.29 17.95 18.79
CA PRO A 307 38.29 17.23 19.57
C PRO A 307 37.82 15.83 20.04
N ALA A 308 38.78 15.01 20.50
CA ALA A 308 38.59 13.59 20.85
C ALA A 308 38.10 13.33 22.29
N LYS A 309 37.69 12.07 22.55
CA LYS A 309 37.24 11.56 23.86
C LYS A 309 38.40 11.45 24.88
N GLN A 310 38.07 11.56 26.17
CA GLN A 310 38.90 11.07 27.27
C GLN A 310 38.21 9.94 28.03
N THR A 311 39.01 9.07 28.64
CA THR A 311 38.58 7.89 29.40
C THR A 311 38.83 8.08 30.90
N THR A 312 37.85 7.70 31.72
CA THR A 312 38.01 7.50 33.18
C THR A 312 37.12 6.34 33.64
N GLN A 313 37.37 5.80 34.83
CA GLN A 313 36.98 4.44 35.22
C GLN A 313 36.33 4.40 36.62
N MET A 314 35.43 3.42 36.84
CA MET A 314 34.73 3.12 38.12
C MET A 314 33.65 4.18 38.48
N ASP A 315 32.52 3.83 39.10
CA ASP A 315 32.38 2.91 40.23
C ASP A 315 31.19 1.92 40.16
N MET A 316 31.23 0.94 41.07
CA MET A 316 30.32 -0.18 41.23
C MET A 316 28.97 0.23 41.84
N PHE A 317 27.86 -0.19 41.24
CA PHE A 317 26.72 -0.76 41.96
C PHE A 317 25.91 -1.63 41.00
N ALA A 318 25.75 -2.92 41.32
CA ALA A 318 25.02 -3.88 40.51
C ALA A 318 23.78 -4.39 41.26
N THR A 319 22.66 -4.49 40.55
CA THR A 319 21.53 -5.35 40.90
C THR A 319 21.06 -6.02 39.62
N GLU A 320 21.43 -7.29 39.45
CA GLU A 320 20.96 -8.13 38.35
C GLU A 320 19.50 -8.53 38.56
N SER A 321 18.71 -8.49 37.49
CA SER A 321 17.40 -9.15 37.43
C SER A 321 17.46 -10.25 36.37
N ALA A 322 17.91 -11.44 36.76
CA ALA A 322 18.00 -12.58 35.85
C ALA A 322 16.61 -13.01 35.35
N GLN A 323 16.46 -13.17 34.04
CA GLN A 323 15.26 -13.75 33.44
C GLN A 323 15.36 -15.28 33.45
N PRO A 324 14.32 -16.02 33.87
CA PRO A 324 14.27 -17.47 33.68
C PRO A 324 13.96 -17.78 32.21
N ALA A 325 14.94 -18.24 31.45
CA ALA A 325 14.72 -18.77 30.12
C ALA A 325 13.92 -20.09 30.21
N PHE A 326 12.87 -20.22 29.40
CA PHE A 326 12.22 -21.51 29.17
C PHE A 326 13.07 -22.37 28.21
N LEU A 327 12.91 -23.69 28.29
CA LEU A 327 13.75 -24.63 27.53
C LEU A 327 13.51 -24.53 26.01
N PRO A 328 14.57 -24.58 25.18
CA PRO A 328 14.43 -24.59 23.73
C PRO A 328 13.93 -25.96 23.25
N PHE A 329 12.83 -25.98 22.49
CA PHE A 329 12.48 -27.12 21.64
C PHE A 329 13.17 -26.96 20.27
N PRO A 330 13.67 -28.06 19.66
CA PRO A 330 14.54 -27.96 18.49
C PRO A 330 13.78 -27.59 17.22
N THR A 331 14.21 -26.51 16.55
CA THR A 331 13.73 -26.10 15.23
C THR A 331 14.30 -27.02 14.15
N ALA A 332 13.55 -28.05 13.74
CA ALA A 332 13.85 -28.86 12.57
C ALA A 332 12.57 -29.35 11.88
N ALA A 333 12.45 -29.09 10.58
CA ALA A 333 11.39 -29.65 9.77
C ALA A 333 11.73 -31.11 9.39
N VAL A 334 10.92 -32.07 9.86
CA VAL A 334 10.60 -33.37 9.22
C VAL A 334 9.59 -34.09 10.12
N ASN A 335 8.48 -34.58 9.54
CA ASN A 335 7.57 -35.50 10.22
C ASN A 335 8.10 -36.94 10.17
N PRO A 336 8.18 -37.64 11.30
CA PRO A 336 7.94 -39.08 11.35
C PRO A 336 6.71 -39.39 12.21
N SER A 337 5.79 -40.18 11.66
CA SER A 337 4.65 -40.72 12.41
C SER A 337 5.12 -41.76 13.44
N GLY A 338 4.90 -41.51 14.74
CA GLY A 338 5.19 -42.47 15.79
C GLY A 338 4.52 -42.11 17.11
N ALA A 339 3.64 -42.99 17.61
CA ALA A 339 3.27 -42.99 19.02
C ALA A 339 4.38 -43.64 19.87
N HIS A 340 4.29 -43.49 21.19
CA HIS A 340 5.29 -43.87 22.20
C HIS A 340 6.49 -42.91 22.31
N ASP A 341 6.33 -41.85 23.11
CA ASP A 341 6.93 -41.80 24.44
C ASP A 341 6.43 -40.59 25.26
N LEU A 342 5.63 -40.86 26.31
CA LEU A 342 5.24 -39.89 27.34
C LEU A 342 5.45 -40.51 28.72
N PRO A 343 6.32 -39.95 29.59
CA PRO A 343 6.83 -40.65 30.77
C PRO A 343 5.98 -40.48 32.04
N PHE A 344 4.64 -40.47 31.93
CA PHE A 344 3.75 -40.36 33.10
C PHE A 344 2.56 -41.32 33.03
N SER A 345 2.58 -42.32 33.91
CA SER A 345 1.42 -43.15 34.24
C SER A 345 0.60 -42.51 35.36
N PHE A 346 -0.67 -42.20 35.11
CA PHE A 346 -1.65 -41.97 36.17
C PHE A 346 -2.48 -43.24 36.38
N ASP A 347 -2.60 -43.65 37.64
CA ASP A 347 -3.19 -44.92 38.04
C ASP A 347 -4.69 -44.78 38.27
N ASP A 348 -5.46 -45.79 37.89
CA ASP A 348 -6.92 -45.72 37.79
C ASP A 348 -7.55 -46.36 39.05
N SER A 349 -8.27 -45.58 39.87
CA SER A 349 -8.99 -46.14 41.02
C SER A 349 -10.26 -45.37 41.42
N ASP A 350 -11.40 -46.02 41.22
CA ASP A 350 -12.67 -45.92 41.96
C ASP A 350 -13.13 -44.55 42.49
N VAL A 351 -14.20 -43.99 41.88
CA VAL A 351 -15.56 -44.09 42.46
C VAL A 351 -16.59 -44.24 41.34
N ALA A 352 -17.39 -45.30 41.38
CA ALA A 352 -18.57 -45.45 40.53
C ALA A 352 -19.86 -45.03 41.27
N LEU A 353 -20.85 -44.52 40.54
CA LEU A 353 -22.27 -44.82 40.81
C LEU A 353 -23.19 -44.51 39.61
N SER A 354 -24.28 -45.26 39.54
CA SER A 354 -25.31 -45.26 38.48
C SER A 354 -26.60 -44.56 39.01
N ALA A 355 -27.74 -44.46 38.31
CA ALA A 355 -28.27 -45.20 37.14
C ALA A 355 -29.47 -44.47 36.48
N ALA A 356 -29.94 -45.03 35.34
CA ALA A 356 -31.37 -45.15 34.94
C ALA A 356 -32.14 -43.88 34.50
N GLU A 357 -33.15 -43.87 33.61
CA GLU A 357 -33.67 -44.79 32.56
C GLU A 357 -34.68 -43.98 31.67
N VAL A 358 -35.29 -44.38 30.54
CA VAL A 358 -35.45 -45.68 29.82
C VAL A 358 -35.70 -45.43 28.29
N VAL A 359 -35.31 -46.39 27.42
CA VAL A 359 -36.00 -46.97 26.21
C VAL A 359 -36.84 -46.05 25.27
N GLU A 360 -36.76 -46.11 23.92
CA GLU A 360 -37.09 -47.29 23.09
C GLU A 360 -36.36 -47.42 21.71
N LYS A 361 -36.46 -48.58 21.07
CA LYS A 361 -35.93 -48.93 19.73
C LYS A 361 -36.96 -49.77 18.93
N PRO A 362 -36.89 -49.75 17.60
CA PRO A 362 -36.69 -51.03 16.90
C PRO A 362 -35.60 -51.02 15.80
N LYS A 363 -35.15 -52.23 15.46
CA LYS A 363 -34.23 -52.59 14.34
C LYS A 363 -35.05 -53.21 13.17
N PRO A 364 -34.44 -53.89 12.17
CA PRO A 364 -33.59 -53.38 11.08
C PRO A 364 -34.09 -53.89 9.69
N ARG A 365 -33.34 -53.65 8.61
CA ARG A 365 -33.32 -54.55 7.45
C ARG A 365 -31.91 -54.70 6.84
N LYS A 366 -31.62 -55.87 6.24
CA LYS A 366 -30.27 -56.31 5.85
C LYS A 366 -29.96 -56.15 4.36
N ALA A 367 -28.66 -56.04 4.08
CA ALA A 367 -28.03 -55.91 2.76
C ALA A 367 -28.26 -57.09 1.80
N LYS A 368 -27.86 -56.88 0.55
CA LYS A 368 -27.26 -57.89 -0.34
C LYS A 368 -25.85 -57.44 -0.74
N ALA A 369 -24.98 -58.39 -1.05
CA ALA A 369 -23.59 -58.16 -1.43
C ALA A 369 -23.25 -58.87 -2.76
N ALA A 370 -22.15 -58.46 -3.38
CA ALA A 370 -21.43 -59.16 -4.43
C ALA A 370 -19.92 -58.92 -4.23
N ALA A 371 -19.08 -59.87 -4.66
CA ALA A 371 -17.62 -59.86 -4.44
C ALA A 371 -16.91 -60.28 -5.76
N VAL A 372 -15.77 -59.66 -6.15
CA VAL A 372 -14.37 -60.12 -5.93
C VAL A 372 -14.01 -61.41 -6.72
N PRO A 373 -12.79 -61.62 -7.29
CA PRO A 373 -11.55 -60.80 -7.36
C PRO A 373 -11.02 -60.56 -8.81
N VAL A 374 -9.81 -60.03 -9.00
CA VAL A 374 -8.63 -60.74 -9.59
C VAL A 374 -7.40 -59.83 -9.83
N ILE A 375 -6.30 -60.18 -9.16
CA ILE A 375 -4.85 -60.12 -9.51
C ILE A 375 -4.26 -58.88 -10.24
N VAL A 376 -3.19 -58.33 -9.64
CA VAL A 376 -2.08 -57.61 -10.32
C VAL A 376 -0.80 -58.46 -10.16
N PRO A 377 0.01 -58.69 -11.22
CA PRO A 377 1.21 -59.53 -11.14
C PRO A 377 2.49 -58.76 -10.77
N THR A 378 3.43 -59.47 -10.13
CA THR A 378 4.81 -59.02 -9.85
C THR A 378 5.79 -60.00 -10.49
N VAL A 379 6.85 -59.53 -11.16
CA VAL A 379 7.95 -60.38 -11.66
C VAL A 379 9.29 -59.64 -11.51
N SER A 380 10.36 -60.39 -11.25
CA SER A 380 11.75 -59.93 -11.11
C SER A 380 12.70 -60.81 -11.95
N GLY A 381 13.90 -60.32 -12.29
CA GLY A 381 15.03 -61.19 -12.66
C GLY A 381 15.80 -60.89 -13.96
N GLU A 382 17.05 -60.45 -13.76
CA GLU A 382 18.30 -60.91 -14.42
C GLU A 382 18.68 -60.65 -15.91
N ALA A 383 19.92 -60.15 -16.04
CA ALA A 383 21.02 -60.56 -16.95
C ALA A 383 21.06 -60.14 -18.44
N ALA A 384 21.93 -59.17 -18.73
CA ALA A 384 22.86 -59.15 -19.89
C ALA A 384 24.10 -58.26 -19.58
N THR A 385 25.26 -58.55 -20.19
CA THR A 385 26.58 -57.88 -20.01
C THR A 385 27.43 -58.07 -21.30
N PRO A 386 28.72 -57.66 -21.42
CA PRO A 386 29.52 -56.57 -20.80
C PRO A 386 30.31 -55.70 -21.83
N GLU A 387 30.95 -54.62 -21.38
CA GLU A 387 32.33 -54.17 -21.76
C GLU A 387 32.75 -53.10 -20.71
N ALA A 388 33.78 -53.34 -19.87
CA ALA A 388 35.21 -52.99 -20.05
C ALA A 388 35.47 -51.45 -19.97
N VAL A 389 36.42 -50.90 -19.19
CA VAL A 389 37.67 -51.43 -18.59
C VAL A 389 37.82 -51.01 -17.10
N SER A 390 38.80 -51.57 -16.39
CA SER A 390 39.20 -51.35 -14.98
C SER A 390 39.99 -50.02 -14.76
N ASP A 391 40.34 -49.54 -13.55
CA ASP A 391 41.10 -50.19 -12.46
C ASP A 391 40.71 -49.78 -11.02
N THR A 392 40.98 -50.68 -10.07
CA THR A 392 40.94 -50.50 -8.61
C THR A 392 42.33 -50.16 -8.05
N ILE A 393 42.43 -49.71 -6.77
CA ILE A 393 43.25 -50.39 -5.74
C ILE A 393 43.11 -49.76 -4.32
N THR A 394 42.89 -50.65 -3.34
CA THR A 394 43.12 -50.62 -1.86
C THR A 394 42.85 -49.37 -1.01
N THR A 395 42.02 -49.58 0.02
CA THR A 395 42.22 -49.04 1.39
C THR A 395 43.45 -49.64 2.06
N ASP A 396 44.10 -48.91 2.97
CA ASP A 396 44.85 -49.52 4.09
C ASP A 396 44.73 -48.63 5.33
N ASP A 397 44.86 -49.22 6.53
CA ASP A 397 44.51 -48.61 7.82
C ASP A 397 45.75 -48.53 8.74
N THR A 398 45.94 -47.43 9.49
CA THR A 398 46.99 -47.35 10.54
C THR A 398 46.78 -46.22 11.54
N THR A 399 47.15 -46.48 12.80
CA THR A 399 46.82 -45.65 13.97
C THR A 399 47.99 -44.79 14.49
N ALA A 400 47.70 -43.53 14.84
CA ALA A 400 48.41 -42.73 15.84
C ALA A 400 47.51 -41.54 16.28
N ALA A 401 47.79 -40.92 17.42
CA ALA A 401 46.96 -39.86 18.01
C ALA A 401 47.74 -38.53 18.19
N ASP A 402 46.97 -37.47 18.45
CA ASP A 402 47.35 -36.17 19.02
C ASP A 402 48.48 -35.38 18.32
N ASP A 403 48.11 -34.44 17.44
CA ASP A 403 47.85 -33.06 17.90
C ASP A 403 47.04 -32.26 16.85
N ALA A 404 46.48 -31.11 17.23
CA ALA A 404 45.45 -30.43 16.44
C ALA A 404 45.95 -29.34 15.45
N GLU A 405 45.85 -29.61 14.15
CA GLU A 405 45.80 -28.58 13.10
C GLU A 405 44.85 -29.04 11.96
N ALA A 406 43.68 -28.41 11.85
CA ALA A 406 42.71 -28.72 10.80
C ALA A 406 43.01 -27.92 9.51
N PRO A 407 42.99 -28.53 8.32
CA PRO A 407 43.36 -27.85 7.08
C PRO A 407 42.31 -26.82 6.66
N ALA A 408 42.76 -25.66 6.20
CA ALA A 408 41.88 -24.58 5.75
C ALA A 408 41.11 -24.97 4.48
N TYR A 409 39.81 -25.21 4.62
CA TYR A 409 38.85 -24.97 3.55
C TYR A 409 38.29 -23.57 3.75
N LEU A 410 38.80 -22.62 2.97
CA LEU A 410 38.52 -21.19 3.09
C LEU A 410 37.09 -20.87 2.63
N ASP A 411 36.44 -19.88 3.24
CA ASP A 411 35.08 -19.47 2.92
C ASP A 411 34.89 -19.11 1.44
N VAL A 412 33.86 -19.71 0.83
CA VAL A 412 33.38 -19.38 -0.52
C VAL A 412 31.92 -18.90 -0.46
N PHE A 413 31.68 -17.97 0.44
CA PHE A 413 30.62 -16.99 0.32
C PHE A 413 31.26 -15.61 0.47
N PRO A 414 31.26 -14.74 -0.55
CA PRO A 414 31.75 -13.38 -0.38
C PRO A 414 30.82 -12.64 0.58
N ASP A 415 31.40 -11.96 1.57
CA ASP A 415 30.65 -11.11 2.49
C ASP A 415 29.80 -10.10 1.71
N TYR A 416 28.48 -10.22 1.85
CA TYR A 416 27.57 -9.19 1.38
C TYR A 416 27.64 -8.02 2.37
N GLU A 417 28.47 -7.02 2.05
CA GLU A 417 28.41 -5.73 2.75
C GLU A 417 26.97 -5.20 2.68
N ILE A 418 26.38 -4.97 3.84
CA ILE A 418 24.98 -4.56 3.96
C ILE A 418 24.89 -3.09 3.55
N ASP A 419 24.36 -2.84 2.36
CA ASP A 419 24.29 -1.54 1.68
C ASP A 419 23.31 -0.56 2.38
N GLU A 420 23.75 -0.04 3.54
CA GLU A 420 23.13 1.06 4.26
C GLU A 420 23.30 2.37 3.45
N VAL A 421 22.39 2.66 2.52
CA VAL A 421 21.09 3.28 2.87
C VAL A 421 20.13 3.21 1.68
N GLN A 422 19.10 2.37 1.78
CA GLN A 422 17.91 2.43 0.91
C GLN A 422 16.90 3.44 1.50
N PRO A 423 15.91 3.97 0.74
CA PRO A 423 14.75 4.59 1.37
C PRO A 423 14.17 3.57 2.35
N GLU A 424 14.03 3.94 3.63
CA GLU A 424 13.75 2.99 4.72
C GLU A 424 12.65 2.02 4.31
N ARG A 425 13.04 0.75 4.13
CA ARG A 425 12.06 -0.30 3.91
C ARG A 425 11.30 -0.42 5.22
N ARG A 426 10.05 0.02 5.21
CA ARG A 426 9.12 -0.21 6.32
C ARG A 426 9.23 -1.66 6.74
N ARG A 427 9.26 -1.87 8.05
CA ARG A 427 9.27 -3.19 8.64
C ARG A 427 8.01 -3.94 8.21
N THR A 428 8.15 -5.21 7.90
CA THR A 428 7.05 -6.14 7.57
C THR A 428 7.29 -7.44 8.32
N ILE A 429 6.32 -8.35 8.29
CA ILE A 429 6.48 -9.71 8.83
C ILE A 429 7.76 -10.38 8.30
N TYR A 430 8.08 -10.20 7.01
CA TYR A 430 9.27 -10.77 6.37
C TYR A 430 10.60 -10.08 6.69
N SER A 431 10.58 -8.96 7.42
CA SER A 431 11.78 -8.17 7.78
C SER A 431 11.88 -7.86 9.27
N THR A 432 11.08 -8.52 10.10
CA THR A 432 10.99 -8.28 11.55
C THR A 432 11.01 -9.62 12.24
N LEU A 433 11.90 -9.80 13.23
CA LEU A 433 11.91 -11.02 14.02
C LEU A 433 10.67 -11.06 14.91
N HIS A 434 9.88 -12.12 14.76
CA HIS A 434 8.63 -12.37 15.47
C HIS A 434 8.48 -13.87 15.74
N ASP A 435 7.60 -14.23 16.66
CA ASP A 435 7.29 -15.59 17.09
C ASP A 435 5.76 -15.73 17.17
N TYR A 436 5.15 -16.03 16.01
CA TYR A 436 3.71 -16.16 15.84
C TYR A 436 3.32 -17.65 15.78
N ARG A 437 2.41 -18.06 16.67
CA ARG A 437 2.18 -19.48 16.98
C ARG A 437 0.73 -19.90 16.78
N LEU A 438 0.54 -21.05 16.13
CA LEU A 438 -0.74 -21.75 16.08
C LEU A 438 -1.02 -22.43 17.43
N VAL A 439 -2.27 -22.32 17.90
CA VAL A 439 -2.74 -22.86 19.20
C VAL A 439 -4.04 -23.64 18.98
N ASP A 440 -3.92 -24.74 18.23
CA ASP A 440 -5.03 -25.57 17.75
C ASP A 440 -5.44 -26.70 18.70
N THR A 441 -4.50 -27.27 19.47
CA THR A 441 -4.80 -28.35 20.44
C THR A 441 -5.32 -27.82 21.80
N PRO A 442 -6.13 -28.60 22.54
CA PRO A 442 -6.60 -28.21 23.88
C PRO A 442 -5.46 -27.96 24.88
N GLU A 443 -4.36 -28.70 24.77
CA GLU A 443 -3.20 -28.57 25.64
C GLU A 443 -2.46 -27.24 25.41
N LEU A 444 -2.34 -26.83 24.13
CA LEU A 444 -1.78 -25.53 23.77
C LEU A 444 -2.68 -24.39 24.25
N ARG A 445 -4.02 -24.50 24.08
CA ARG A 445 -4.98 -23.49 24.57
C ARG A 445 -4.93 -23.36 26.09
N ALA A 446 -4.96 -24.48 26.82
CA ALA A 446 -4.84 -24.48 28.28
C ALA A 446 -3.52 -23.86 28.77
N SER A 447 -2.41 -24.10 28.06
CA SER A 447 -1.12 -23.48 28.34
C SER A 447 -1.15 -21.96 28.10
N LEU A 448 -1.69 -21.51 26.97
CA LEU A 448 -1.86 -20.09 26.65
C LEU A 448 -2.74 -19.38 27.69
N ILE A 449 -3.89 -19.96 28.04
CA ILE A 449 -4.81 -19.43 29.07
C ILE A 449 -4.09 -19.28 30.41
N TYR A 450 -3.28 -20.27 30.83
CA TYR A 450 -2.49 -20.16 32.06
C TYR A 450 -1.52 -18.97 32.01
N TYR A 451 -0.74 -18.80 30.94
CA TYR A 451 0.22 -17.69 30.83
C TYR A 451 -0.45 -16.33 30.67
N MET A 452 -1.59 -16.23 29.96
CA MET A 452 -2.39 -14.99 29.89
C MET A 452 -2.98 -14.62 31.26
N GLY A 453 -3.38 -15.60 32.07
CA GLY A 453 -3.87 -15.38 33.44
C GLY A 453 -2.83 -14.81 34.42
N LEU A 454 -1.55 -14.81 34.05
CA LEU A 454 -0.47 -14.16 34.81
C LEU A 454 -0.20 -12.70 34.38
N GLN A 455 -0.79 -12.24 33.27
CA GLN A 455 -0.56 -10.89 32.74
C GLN A 455 -1.51 -9.86 33.37
N THR A 456 -1.08 -8.60 33.39
CA THR A 456 -1.94 -7.47 33.83
C THR A 456 -2.64 -6.75 32.66
N SER A 457 -2.19 -7.01 31.44
CA SER A 457 -2.65 -6.37 30.20
C SER A 457 -2.35 -7.32 29.04
N LEU A 458 -3.29 -7.47 28.10
CA LEU A 458 -3.10 -8.22 26.85
C LEU A 458 -3.87 -7.55 25.72
N CYS A 459 -3.39 -7.74 24.50
CA CYS A 459 -4.12 -7.43 23.28
C CYS A 459 -4.80 -8.69 22.75
N PHE A 460 -5.97 -8.50 22.15
CA PHE A 460 -6.66 -9.55 21.40
C PHE A 460 -7.35 -8.96 20.17
N ASP A 461 -7.69 -9.84 19.23
CA ASP A 461 -8.44 -9.54 18.00
C ASP A 461 -9.33 -10.74 17.64
N SER A 462 -10.42 -10.52 16.87
CA SER A 462 -11.37 -11.55 16.48
C SER A 462 -11.58 -11.67 14.96
N GLU A 463 -11.11 -12.78 14.41
CA GLU A 463 -11.24 -13.12 12.99
C GLU A 463 -12.62 -13.66 12.65
N THR A 464 -13.25 -13.17 11.58
CA THR A 464 -14.68 -13.41 11.31
C THR A 464 -15.05 -13.64 9.84
N THR A 465 -16.25 -14.17 9.60
CA THR A 465 -16.75 -14.48 8.25
C THR A 465 -17.33 -13.29 7.48
N ALA A 466 -17.63 -12.16 8.14
CA ALA A 466 -18.26 -10.98 7.54
C ALA A 466 -17.89 -9.67 8.25
N ILE A 467 -18.18 -8.53 7.63
CA ILE A 467 -17.88 -7.19 8.16
C ILE A 467 -18.96 -6.70 9.16
N ASP A 468 -20.15 -7.31 9.14
CA ASP A 468 -21.25 -7.01 10.05
C ASP A 468 -21.24 -8.01 11.21
N PRO A 469 -21.10 -7.60 12.48
CA PRO A 469 -21.00 -8.53 13.61
C PRO A 469 -22.33 -9.25 13.89
N VAL A 470 -23.48 -8.78 13.39
CA VAL A 470 -24.77 -9.45 13.54
C VAL A 470 -24.84 -10.70 12.65
N GLU A 471 -24.35 -10.61 11.42
CA GLU A 471 -24.34 -11.70 10.43
C GLU A 471 -23.06 -12.56 10.46
N ALA A 472 -21.99 -12.11 11.11
CA ALA A 472 -20.71 -12.83 11.18
C ALA A 472 -20.69 -13.99 12.19
N ASP A 473 -19.92 -15.04 11.89
CA ASP A 473 -19.46 -16.04 12.86
C ASP A 473 -17.93 -15.94 13.04
N LEU A 474 -17.46 -16.38 14.20
CA LEU A 474 -16.04 -16.35 14.57
C LEU A 474 -15.26 -17.46 13.84
N VAL A 475 -14.08 -17.11 13.33
CA VAL A 475 -13.14 -17.99 12.63
C VAL A 475 -11.86 -18.22 13.45
N GLY A 476 -11.46 -17.25 14.27
CA GLY A 476 -10.31 -17.36 15.16
C GLY A 476 -10.26 -16.27 16.22
N LEU A 477 -9.37 -16.46 17.20
CA LEU A 477 -9.02 -15.44 18.20
C LEU A 477 -7.50 -15.29 18.24
N SER A 478 -7.03 -14.06 18.14
CA SER A 478 -5.60 -13.73 18.27
C SER A 478 -5.31 -13.11 19.63
N PHE A 479 -4.13 -13.37 20.17
CA PHE A 479 -3.68 -12.83 21.44
C PHE A 479 -2.21 -12.43 21.40
N ALA A 480 -1.88 -11.24 21.94
CA ALA A 480 -0.52 -10.77 22.11
C ALA A 480 -0.36 -10.07 23.46
N TYR A 481 0.63 -10.47 24.27
CA TYR A 481 0.95 -9.83 25.56
C TYR A 481 2.40 -9.36 25.67
N ARG A 482 3.21 -9.62 24.64
CA ARG A 482 4.59 -9.15 24.49
C ARG A 482 4.83 -8.80 23.03
N SER A 483 5.52 -7.69 22.76
CA SER A 483 5.83 -7.29 21.38
C SER A 483 6.73 -8.33 20.70
N GLY A 484 6.38 -8.72 19.47
CA GLY A 484 7.03 -9.78 18.72
C GLY A 484 6.58 -11.21 19.08
N GLU A 485 5.64 -11.39 20.01
CA GLU A 485 5.11 -12.71 20.43
C GLU A 485 3.57 -12.70 20.41
N ALA A 486 2.97 -13.52 19.55
CA ALA A 486 1.52 -13.61 19.41
C ALA A 486 1.03 -15.02 19.04
N PHE A 487 -0.25 -15.27 19.33
CA PHE A 487 -0.85 -16.59 19.36
C PHE A 487 -2.19 -16.57 18.62
N TYR A 488 -2.38 -17.44 17.65
CA TYR A 488 -3.63 -17.60 16.91
C TYR A 488 -4.34 -18.90 17.30
N VAL A 489 -5.59 -18.76 17.74
CA VAL A 489 -6.47 -19.87 18.15
C VAL A 489 -7.56 -20.05 17.08
N PRO A 490 -7.52 -21.11 16.25
CA PRO A 490 -8.55 -21.36 15.25
C PRO A 490 -9.87 -21.80 15.90
N VAL A 491 -10.98 -21.23 15.44
CA VAL A 491 -12.34 -21.55 15.93
C VAL A 491 -13.08 -22.35 14.85
N PRO A 492 -13.58 -23.57 15.15
CA PRO A 492 -14.24 -24.42 14.16
C PRO A 492 -15.56 -23.81 13.64
N GLU A 493 -16.07 -24.34 12.52
CA GLU A 493 -17.33 -23.88 11.92
C GLU A 493 -18.57 -24.42 12.66
N ASP A 494 -18.47 -25.61 13.27
CA ASP A 494 -19.57 -26.13 14.10
C ASP A 494 -19.79 -25.24 15.32
N ARG A 495 -21.02 -24.73 15.46
CA ARG A 495 -21.37 -23.72 16.45
C ARG A 495 -21.20 -24.21 17.90
N ALA A 496 -21.37 -25.51 18.18
CA ALA A 496 -21.19 -26.06 19.52
C ALA A 496 -19.71 -26.28 19.85
N ALA A 497 -18.90 -26.73 18.90
CA ALA A 497 -17.45 -26.81 19.04
C ALA A 497 -16.82 -25.40 19.17
N ALA A 498 -17.31 -24.43 18.40
CA ALA A 498 -16.88 -23.03 18.48
C ALA A 498 -17.18 -22.43 19.87
N GLN A 499 -18.40 -22.64 20.36
CA GLN A 499 -18.80 -22.25 21.72
C GLN A 499 -17.88 -22.86 22.78
N ALA A 500 -17.59 -24.16 22.70
CA ALA A 500 -16.69 -24.84 23.64
C ALA A 500 -15.28 -24.25 23.66
N VAL A 501 -14.68 -23.97 22.49
CA VAL A 501 -13.36 -23.32 22.39
C VAL A 501 -13.37 -21.91 22.97
N VAL A 502 -14.40 -21.10 22.69
CA VAL A 502 -14.51 -19.73 23.22
C VAL A 502 -14.74 -19.72 24.73
N ASP A 503 -15.50 -20.68 25.27
CA ASP A 503 -15.71 -20.82 26.72
C ASP A 503 -14.44 -21.16 27.50
N GLU A 504 -13.43 -21.80 26.89
CA GLU A 504 -12.12 -22.00 27.52
C GLU A 504 -11.43 -20.67 27.87
N PHE A 505 -11.60 -19.62 27.04
CA PHE A 505 -10.99 -18.30 27.26
C PHE A 505 -11.83 -17.36 28.15
N ARG A 506 -13.05 -17.78 28.54
CA ARG A 506 -13.92 -17.02 29.45
C ARG A 506 -13.21 -16.50 30.71
N PRO A 507 -12.36 -17.27 31.42
CA PRO A 507 -11.65 -16.80 32.62
C PRO A 507 -10.64 -15.68 32.36
N ILE A 508 -10.28 -15.40 31.11
CA ILE A 508 -9.38 -14.31 30.71
C ILE A 508 -10.20 -13.07 30.34
N PHE A 509 -11.22 -13.24 29.50
CA PHE A 509 -12.12 -12.15 29.09
C PHE A 509 -12.91 -11.57 30.27
N GLU A 510 -13.48 -12.40 31.15
CA GLU A 510 -14.28 -11.97 32.30
C GLU A 510 -13.46 -11.56 33.53
N ASN A 511 -12.12 -11.66 33.50
CA ASN A 511 -11.27 -11.25 34.64
C ASN A 511 -11.07 -9.72 34.68
N PRO A 512 -11.59 -8.99 35.69
CA PRO A 512 -11.51 -7.53 35.73
C PRO A 512 -10.12 -6.99 36.08
N ALA A 513 -9.17 -7.84 36.52
CA ALA A 513 -7.80 -7.44 36.83
C ALA A 513 -6.88 -7.40 35.58
N ILE A 514 -7.32 -7.98 34.46
CA ILE A 514 -6.59 -7.97 33.19
C ILE A 514 -7.17 -6.89 32.28
N GLU A 515 -6.35 -5.93 31.86
CA GLU A 515 -6.68 -4.94 30.84
C GLU A 515 -6.70 -5.58 29.44
N LYS A 516 -7.71 -5.23 28.62
CA LYS A 516 -7.87 -5.70 27.25
C LYS A 516 -7.59 -4.58 26.27
N ILE A 517 -6.63 -4.79 25.39
CA ILE A 517 -6.27 -3.91 24.28
C ILE A 517 -6.88 -4.49 23.00
N GLY A 518 -7.26 -3.62 22.08
CA GLY A 518 -7.65 -4.01 20.72
C GLY A 518 -7.73 -2.80 19.78
N GLN A 519 -8.30 -3.02 18.61
CA GLN A 519 -8.44 -2.04 17.52
C GLN A 519 -9.90 -2.12 17.06
N ASN A 520 -10.73 -1.08 17.28
CA ASN A 520 -12.17 -1.13 17.03
C ASN A 520 -12.92 -2.18 17.92
N LEU A 521 -12.57 -2.21 19.22
CA LEU A 521 -13.00 -3.18 20.22
C LEU A 521 -14.53 -3.40 20.30
N LYS A 522 -15.34 -2.42 19.88
CA LYS A 522 -16.81 -2.57 19.81
C LYS A 522 -17.20 -3.81 18.99
N TYR A 523 -16.47 -4.12 17.92
CA TYR A 523 -16.73 -5.27 17.06
C TYR A 523 -16.45 -6.59 17.80
N ASP A 524 -15.29 -6.71 18.44
CA ASP A 524 -14.90 -7.90 19.21
C ASP A 524 -15.80 -8.13 20.42
N LEU A 525 -16.25 -7.06 21.08
CA LEU A 525 -17.25 -7.14 22.15
C LEU A 525 -18.59 -7.70 21.64
N LEU A 526 -19.06 -7.27 20.46
CA LEU A 526 -20.28 -7.81 19.86
C LEU A 526 -20.11 -9.29 19.51
N MET A 527 -18.99 -9.66 18.88
CA MET A 527 -18.67 -11.05 18.56
C MET A 527 -18.61 -11.94 19.81
N LEU A 528 -17.86 -11.55 20.84
CA LEU A 528 -17.75 -12.31 22.09
C LEU A 528 -19.09 -12.41 22.84
N LYS A 529 -19.91 -11.34 22.84
CA LYS A 529 -21.27 -11.39 23.40
C LYS A 529 -22.18 -12.39 22.66
N LYS A 530 -22.02 -12.60 21.34
CA LYS A 530 -22.73 -13.66 20.61
C LYS A 530 -22.35 -15.08 21.06
N TYR A 531 -21.18 -15.28 21.66
CA TYR A 531 -20.77 -16.53 22.33
C TYR A 531 -20.99 -16.47 23.85
N GLY A 532 -21.79 -15.51 24.33
CA GLY A 532 -22.17 -15.37 25.74
C GLY A 532 -21.02 -14.97 26.67
N ILE A 533 -19.91 -14.46 26.16
CA ILE A 533 -18.78 -13.93 26.94
C ILE A 533 -19.03 -12.46 27.24
N GLN A 534 -18.79 -12.01 28.48
CA GLN A 534 -18.81 -10.58 28.81
C GLN A 534 -17.41 -10.08 29.21
N VAL A 535 -16.74 -9.36 28.30
CA VAL A 535 -15.40 -8.83 28.56
C VAL A 535 -15.45 -7.80 29.69
N GLN A 536 -14.64 -8.03 30.73
CA GLN A 536 -14.53 -7.17 31.92
C GLN A 536 -13.09 -6.63 32.08
N GLY A 537 -12.95 -5.61 32.94
CA GLY A 537 -11.68 -4.96 33.23
C GLY A 537 -11.53 -3.64 32.48
N LYS A 538 -10.31 -3.09 32.44
CA LYS A 538 -10.01 -1.92 31.61
C LYS A 538 -10.02 -2.31 30.13
N LEU A 539 -10.55 -1.43 29.29
CA LEU A 539 -10.42 -1.51 27.83
C LEU A 539 -9.42 -0.46 27.34
N PHE A 540 -8.71 -0.75 26.25
CA PHE A 540 -7.91 0.20 25.49
C PHE A 540 -8.12 -0.03 24.00
N ASP A 541 -8.98 0.77 23.37
CA ASP A 541 -9.13 0.78 21.91
C ASP A 541 -8.11 1.74 21.28
N THR A 542 -7.19 1.19 20.49
CA THR A 542 -6.13 1.95 19.79
C THR A 542 -6.69 2.88 18.72
N MET A 543 -7.82 2.54 18.08
CA MET A 543 -8.50 3.40 17.11
C MET A 543 -9.01 4.68 17.79
N LEU A 544 -9.68 4.51 18.94
CA LEU A 544 -10.23 5.64 19.70
C LEU A 544 -9.12 6.44 20.41
N ALA A 545 -8.04 5.78 20.84
CA ALA A 545 -6.87 6.47 21.37
C ALA A 545 -6.28 7.44 20.33
N HIS A 546 -6.04 6.96 19.11
CA HIS A 546 -5.53 7.80 18.03
C HIS A 546 -6.56 8.83 17.52
N TYR A 547 -7.86 8.53 17.57
CA TYR A 547 -8.91 9.52 17.28
C TYR A 547 -8.86 10.72 18.24
N LEU A 548 -8.62 10.51 19.54
CA LEU A 548 -8.45 11.61 20.48
C LEU A 548 -7.14 12.39 20.27
N ILE A 549 -6.05 11.72 19.85
CA ILE A 549 -4.73 12.33 19.65
C ILE A 549 -4.67 13.16 18.35
N GLU A 550 -5.10 12.60 17.21
CA GLU A 550 -5.10 13.28 15.90
C GLU A 550 -6.43 13.07 15.14
N PRO A 551 -7.50 13.81 15.49
CA PRO A 551 -8.86 13.61 14.93
C PRO A 551 -9.00 13.78 13.42
N GLU A 552 -8.05 14.44 12.74
CA GLU A 552 -8.09 14.70 11.28
C GLU A 552 -7.44 13.57 10.45
N MET A 553 -6.82 12.59 11.10
CA MET A 553 -6.07 11.51 10.44
C MET A 553 -6.93 10.26 10.15
N ARG A 554 -6.33 9.24 9.54
CA ARG A 554 -6.94 7.91 9.41
C ARG A 554 -6.56 7.05 10.61
N HIS A 555 -7.55 6.45 11.26
CA HIS A 555 -7.36 5.62 12.47
C HIS A 555 -7.48 4.10 12.20
N ASN A 556 -7.32 3.67 10.94
CA ASN A 556 -7.18 2.24 10.65
C ASN A 556 -5.77 1.75 10.99
N MET A 557 -5.62 0.47 11.34
CA MET A 557 -4.37 -0.07 11.86
C MET A 557 -3.19 0.15 10.90
N ASP A 558 -3.38 -0.14 9.60
CA ASP A 558 -2.37 0.07 8.54
C ASP A 558 -1.74 1.46 8.61
N ALA A 559 -2.55 2.52 8.60
CA ALA A 559 -2.06 3.89 8.55
C ALA A 559 -1.38 4.32 9.87
N MET A 560 -1.77 3.69 10.99
CA MET A 560 -1.15 3.92 12.28
C MET A 560 0.19 3.17 12.40
N ALA A 561 0.25 1.90 12.00
CA ALA A 561 1.48 1.11 11.93
C ALA A 561 2.51 1.76 10.98
N GLU A 562 2.05 2.22 9.80
CA GLU A 562 2.89 2.90 8.81
C GLU A 562 3.53 4.20 9.34
N LYS A 563 2.80 4.91 10.21
CA LYS A 563 3.19 6.24 10.71
C LYS A 563 4.00 6.18 12.00
N TYR A 564 3.55 5.38 12.97
CA TYR A 564 4.11 5.37 14.32
C TYR A 564 5.12 4.25 14.56
N LEU A 565 4.99 3.11 13.87
CA LEU A 565 5.90 1.96 14.02
C LEU A 565 6.87 1.80 12.83
N ASN A 566 6.74 2.62 11.79
CA ASN A 566 7.44 2.46 10.50
C ASN A 566 7.25 1.02 9.94
N TYR A 567 6.03 0.51 10.06
CA TYR A 567 5.66 -0.88 9.80
C TYR A 567 4.54 -0.96 8.76
N ALA A 568 4.54 -1.95 7.88
CA ALA A 568 3.51 -2.17 6.88
C ALA A 568 2.91 -3.59 7.06
N PRO A 569 1.72 -3.71 7.66
CA PRO A 569 1.04 -4.99 7.85
C PRO A 569 0.70 -5.73 6.55
N VAL A 570 0.47 -7.03 6.68
CA VAL A 570 -0.03 -7.92 5.62
C VAL A 570 -1.44 -7.49 5.23
N SER A 571 -1.65 -7.06 3.99
CA SER A 571 -2.99 -6.67 3.55
C SER A 571 -3.92 -7.88 3.42
N ILE A 572 -5.13 -7.79 3.99
CA ILE A 572 -6.20 -8.79 3.84
C ILE A 572 -6.54 -9.10 2.36
N GLU A 573 -6.39 -8.16 1.42
CA GLU A 573 -6.56 -8.45 -0.02
C GLU A 573 -5.48 -9.41 -0.58
N SER A 574 -4.32 -9.52 0.06
CA SER A 574 -3.31 -10.52 -0.28
C SER A 574 -3.63 -11.90 0.31
N LEU A 575 -4.40 -11.95 1.40
CA LEU A 575 -4.78 -13.18 2.09
C LEU A 575 -5.93 -13.88 1.39
N ILE A 576 -7.08 -13.20 1.27
CA ILE A 576 -8.35 -13.72 0.71
C ILE A 576 -8.70 -13.21 -0.69
N GLY A 577 -7.88 -12.33 -1.28
CA GLY A 577 -8.15 -11.72 -2.57
C GLY A 577 -9.00 -10.45 -2.50
N LYS A 578 -9.26 -9.85 -3.67
CA LYS A 578 -9.99 -8.57 -3.81
C LYS A 578 -11.49 -8.73 -3.58
N LYS A 579 -12.12 -7.68 -3.03
CA LYS A 579 -13.56 -7.63 -2.78
C LYS A 579 -14.39 -7.84 -4.06
N GLY A 580 -15.18 -8.92 -4.10
CA GLY A 580 -16.05 -9.25 -5.23
C GLY A 580 -16.47 -10.73 -5.28
N LYS A 581 -17.13 -11.12 -6.37
CA LYS A 581 -17.46 -12.54 -6.63
C LYS A 581 -16.16 -13.33 -6.84
N GLY A 582 -15.86 -14.23 -5.91
CA GLY A 582 -14.62 -15.03 -5.92
C GLY A 582 -13.56 -14.58 -4.90
N GLN A 583 -13.89 -13.65 -4.00
CA GLN A 583 -13.13 -13.48 -2.75
C GLN A 583 -13.28 -14.74 -1.88
N LEU A 584 -12.19 -15.17 -1.25
CA LEU A 584 -12.18 -16.28 -0.29
C LEU A 584 -12.68 -15.82 1.10
N THR A 585 -12.98 -16.76 1.98
CA THR A 585 -13.09 -16.51 3.43
C THR A 585 -11.78 -16.86 4.14
N MET A 586 -11.60 -16.42 5.38
CA MET A 586 -10.45 -16.85 6.21
C MET A 586 -10.40 -18.38 6.42
N ARG A 587 -11.53 -19.10 6.23
CA ARG A 587 -11.60 -20.57 6.32
C ARG A 587 -11.09 -21.29 5.07
N ASP A 588 -11.00 -20.61 3.93
CA ASP A 588 -10.53 -21.17 2.65
C ASP A 588 -9.01 -21.00 2.43
N VAL A 589 -8.31 -20.37 3.38
CA VAL A 589 -6.90 -20.01 3.29
C VAL A 589 -6.04 -20.98 4.10
N ASP A 590 -4.80 -21.20 3.66
CA ASP A 590 -3.80 -21.96 4.42
C ASP A 590 -3.62 -21.42 5.84
N VAL A 591 -3.66 -22.32 6.83
CA VAL A 591 -3.70 -21.95 8.25
C VAL A 591 -2.48 -21.15 8.70
N GLN A 592 -1.28 -21.40 8.16
CA GLN A 592 -0.10 -20.63 8.55
C GLN A 592 -0.22 -19.18 8.08
N ARG A 593 -0.80 -18.93 6.89
CA ARG A 593 -1.03 -17.57 6.40
C ARG A 593 -2.05 -16.81 7.25
N VAL A 594 -3.00 -17.51 7.87
CA VAL A 594 -3.98 -16.92 8.80
C VAL A 594 -3.33 -16.66 10.16
N VAL A 595 -2.47 -17.56 10.66
CA VAL A 595 -1.63 -17.31 11.85
C VAL A 595 -0.77 -16.07 11.63
N ASP A 596 -0.04 -16.01 10.53
CA ASP A 596 0.86 -14.91 10.15
C ASP A 596 0.12 -13.56 10.15
N TYR A 597 -1.06 -13.48 9.54
CA TYR A 597 -1.90 -12.27 9.47
C TYR A 597 -2.50 -11.91 10.84
N ALA A 598 -3.26 -12.83 11.44
CA ALA A 598 -4.08 -12.53 12.60
C ALA A 598 -3.23 -12.29 13.87
N ALA A 599 -2.06 -12.93 13.97
CA ALA A 599 -1.12 -12.71 15.06
C ALA A 599 -0.34 -11.38 14.88
N GLU A 600 -0.07 -10.96 13.64
CA GLU A 600 0.49 -9.63 13.35
C GLU A 600 -0.46 -8.51 13.78
N ASP A 601 -1.75 -8.58 13.43
CA ASP A 601 -2.74 -7.55 13.80
C ASP A 601 -2.81 -7.35 15.34
N ALA A 602 -2.73 -8.44 16.12
CA ALA A 602 -2.69 -8.37 17.60
C ALA A 602 -1.37 -7.79 18.17
N ASP A 603 -0.21 -8.16 17.61
CA ASP A 603 1.11 -7.65 18.03
C ASP A 603 1.31 -6.17 17.64
N VAL A 604 0.95 -5.80 16.41
CA VAL A 604 0.96 -4.43 15.91
C VAL A 604 0.05 -3.55 16.76
N THR A 605 -1.15 -4.02 17.11
CA THR A 605 -2.08 -3.29 17.99
C THR A 605 -1.51 -3.13 19.42
N LEU A 606 -0.84 -4.15 19.97
CA LEU A 606 -0.13 -4.05 21.24
C LEU A 606 1.00 -2.99 21.19
N GLN A 607 1.76 -2.93 20.10
CA GLN A 607 2.83 -1.93 19.89
C GLN A 607 2.27 -0.50 19.69
N LEU A 608 1.12 -0.35 19.01
CA LEU A 608 0.41 0.92 18.89
C LEU A 608 -0.07 1.42 20.26
N LYS A 609 -0.60 0.55 21.12
CA LYS A 609 -0.97 0.91 22.50
C LYS A 609 0.22 1.39 23.34
N GLN A 610 1.40 0.78 23.18
CA GLN A 610 2.64 1.24 23.83
C GLN A 610 3.05 2.65 23.38
N THR A 611 2.70 3.04 22.15
CA THR A 611 2.96 4.39 21.62
C THR A 611 1.88 5.40 22.05
N PHE A 612 0.60 5.04 21.98
CA PHE A 612 -0.52 5.95 22.22
C PHE A 612 -0.82 6.23 23.70
N ALA A 613 -0.59 5.27 24.62
CA ALA A 613 -0.85 5.50 26.03
C ALA A 613 0.03 6.63 26.64
N PRO A 614 1.32 6.78 26.29
CA PRO A 614 2.11 7.98 26.61
C PRO A 614 1.57 9.28 26.01
N MET A 615 1.03 9.26 24.78
CA MET A 615 0.51 10.46 24.10
C MET A 615 -0.81 10.94 24.70
N LEU A 616 -1.75 10.02 25.02
CA LEU A 616 -2.96 10.36 25.79
C LEU A 616 -2.62 10.97 27.17
N ALA A 617 -1.45 10.63 27.74
CA ALA A 617 -0.96 11.20 28.98
C ALA A 617 -0.32 12.59 28.81
N SER A 618 0.50 12.83 27.78
CA SER A 618 1.08 14.17 27.51
C SER A 618 0.00 15.20 27.21
N ASP A 619 -1.03 14.78 26.49
CA ASP A 619 -2.06 15.67 25.94
C ASP A 619 -3.23 15.83 26.92
N ASN A 620 -3.13 15.20 28.10
CA ASN A 620 -4.11 15.20 29.20
C ASN A 620 -5.46 14.53 28.85
N LEU A 621 -5.50 13.75 27.78
CA LEU A 621 -6.69 13.09 27.22
C LEU A 621 -7.13 11.83 28.00
N ASN A 622 -6.25 11.24 28.82
CA ASN A 622 -6.52 10.02 29.61
C ASN A 622 -7.90 10.01 30.31
N LYS A 623 -8.37 11.14 30.87
CA LYS A 623 -9.68 11.19 31.54
C LYS A 623 -10.85 11.05 30.57
N LEU A 624 -10.75 11.65 29.38
CA LEU A 624 -11.78 11.52 28.34
C LEU A 624 -11.82 10.07 27.84
N PHE A 625 -10.65 9.49 27.56
CA PHE A 625 -10.51 8.11 27.14
C PHE A 625 -11.07 7.10 28.16
N GLU A 626 -10.56 7.12 29.41
CA GLU A 626 -10.93 6.14 30.44
C GLU A 626 -12.36 6.32 30.99
N GLN A 627 -12.90 7.55 31.03
CA GLN A 627 -14.15 7.85 31.75
C GLN A 627 -15.34 8.17 30.82
N VAL A 628 -15.10 8.34 29.52
CA VAL A 628 -16.17 8.60 28.52
C VAL A 628 -16.09 7.59 27.38
N GLU A 629 -14.98 7.51 26.65
CA GLU A 629 -14.91 6.69 25.44
C GLU A 629 -14.96 5.18 25.73
N MET A 630 -14.10 4.67 26.63
CA MET A 630 -14.05 3.23 26.92
C MET A 630 -15.35 2.68 27.57
N PRO A 631 -16.03 3.39 28.49
CA PRO A 631 -17.36 2.99 28.93
C PRO A 631 -18.43 3.06 27.83
N LEU A 632 -18.37 4.05 26.94
CA LEU A 632 -19.32 4.20 25.84
C LEU A 632 -19.24 3.05 24.83
N VAL A 633 -18.04 2.52 24.56
CA VAL A 633 -17.85 1.33 23.69
C VAL A 633 -18.67 0.13 24.16
N GLN A 634 -18.71 -0.14 25.46
CA GLN A 634 -19.52 -1.24 26.02
C GLN A 634 -21.02 -0.99 25.83
N VAL A 635 -21.48 0.22 26.17
CA VAL A 635 -22.90 0.63 26.03
C VAL A 635 -23.38 0.59 24.58
N LEU A 636 -22.57 1.03 23.63
CA LEU A 636 -22.89 0.93 22.20
C LEU A 636 -22.97 -0.53 21.75
N ALA A 637 -22.08 -1.41 22.22
CA ALA A 637 -22.15 -2.84 21.95
C ALA A 637 -23.35 -3.54 22.62
N ASP A 638 -23.93 -3.01 23.69
CA ASP A 638 -25.22 -3.52 24.24
C ASP A 638 -26.41 -3.03 23.40
N LEU A 639 -26.46 -1.75 23.04
CA LEU A 639 -27.53 -1.17 22.22
C LEU A 639 -27.60 -1.77 20.81
N GLU A 640 -26.45 -2.08 20.22
CA GLU A 640 -26.35 -2.66 18.86
C GLU A 640 -26.71 -4.15 18.83
N LEU A 641 -26.51 -4.87 19.94
CA LEU A 641 -26.87 -6.29 20.07
C LEU A 641 -28.37 -6.49 20.39
N GLU A 642 -28.96 -5.62 21.22
CA GLU A 642 -30.40 -5.63 21.52
C GLU A 642 -31.22 -5.12 20.32
N GLY A 643 -30.71 -4.12 19.61
CA GLY A 643 -31.35 -3.53 18.44
C GLY A 643 -32.63 -2.76 18.76
N ILE A 644 -33.53 -2.63 17.76
CA ILE A 644 -34.81 -1.93 17.89
C ILE A 644 -35.90 -2.73 17.16
N SER A 645 -37.00 -3.02 17.86
CA SER A 645 -38.20 -3.62 17.26
C SER A 645 -38.93 -2.62 16.36
N LEU A 646 -39.24 -3.02 15.13
CA LEU A 646 -39.92 -2.18 14.13
C LEU A 646 -41.35 -2.65 13.89
N ASP A 647 -42.30 -1.71 13.78
CA ASP A 647 -43.64 -2.00 13.28
C ASP A 647 -43.61 -2.11 11.74
N THR A 648 -43.46 -3.34 11.27
CA THR A 648 -43.44 -3.67 9.84
C THR A 648 -44.76 -3.37 9.13
N SER A 649 -45.87 -3.23 9.87
CA SER A 649 -47.19 -2.92 9.30
C SER A 649 -47.29 -1.43 9.01
N ALA A 650 -46.96 -0.58 9.99
CA ALA A 650 -46.90 0.87 9.82
C ALA A 650 -45.88 1.28 8.74
N LEU A 651 -44.73 0.59 8.64
CA LEU A 651 -43.76 0.81 7.57
C LEU A 651 -44.30 0.43 6.18
N ALA A 652 -45.11 -0.63 6.07
CA ALA A 652 -45.76 -1.00 4.82
C ALA A 652 -46.86 0.01 4.39
N GLU A 653 -47.66 0.50 5.33
CA GLU A 653 -48.65 1.57 5.08
C GLU A 653 -47.98 2.88 4.65
N LEU A 654 -46.87 3.26 5.29
CA LEU A 654 -46.07 4.42 4.89
C LEU A 654 -45.48 4.24 3.49
N SER A 655 -44.93 3.06 3.18
CA SER A 655 -44.40 2.75 1.84
C SER A 655 -45.47 2.86 0.74
N ALA A 656 -46.69 2.36 1.00
CA ALA A 656 -47.80 2.48 0.06
C ALA A 656 -48.26 3.93 -0.13
N THR A 657 -48.24 4.74 0.95
CA THR A 657 -48.55 6.18 0.90
C THR A 657 -47.53 6.93 0.04
N LEU A 658 -46.23 6.71 0.28
CA LEU A 658 -45.15 7.34 -0.49
C LEU A 658 -45.15 6.92 -1.97
N GLU A 659 -45.60 5.71 -2.31
CA GLU A 659 -45.77 5.32 -3.71
C GLU A 659 -46.92 6.09 -4.40
N VAL A 660 -48.01 6.38 -3.69
CA VAL A 660 -49.10 7.22 -4.22
C VAL A 660 -48.62 8.66 -4.43
N ASP A 661 -47.94 9.25 -3.44
CA ASP A 661 -47.40 10.61 -3.53
C ASP A 661 -46.39 10.74 -4.68
N MET A 662 -45.47 9.78 -4.82
CA MET A 662 -44.50 9.72 -5.92
C MET A 662 -45.19 9.66 -7.29
N ARG A 663 -46.23 8.84 -7.43
CA ARG A 663 -47.01 8.74 -8.69
C ARG A 663 -47.81 10.00 -8.99
N GLN A 664 -48.31 10.72 -7.98
CA GLN A 664 -48.97 12.01 -8.19
C GLN A 664 -47.95 13.06 -8.67
N VAL A 665 -46.82 13.22 -7.98
CA VAL A 665 -45.76 14.16 -8.39
C VAL A 665 -45.24 13.83 -9.80
N GLN A 666 -45.17 12.54 -10.17
CA GLN A 666 -44.85 12.12 -11.53
C GLN A 666 -45.90 12.61 -12.56
N GLN A 667 -47.19 12.55 -12.25
CA GLN A 667 -48.29 13.04 -13.11
C GLN A 667 -48.40 14.57 -13.16
N GLU A 668 -47.83 15.29 -12.18
CA GLU A 668 -47.72 16.75 -12.21
C GLU A 668 -46.53 17.24 -13.06
N ILE A 669 -45.62 16.33 -13.46
CA ILE A 669 -44.38 16.63 -14.20
C ILE A 669 -44.43 16.19 -15.68
N PHE A 670 -45.19 15.14 -16.03
CA PHE A 670 -45.21 14.49 -17.35
C PHE A 670 -46.59 14.46 -18.01
#